data_AF-A0A182FVE7-F1
#
_entry.id   AF-A0A182FVE7-F1
#
_cell.length_a   1.000
_cell.length_b   1.000
_cell.length_c   1.000
_cell.angle_alpha   90.00
_cell.angle_beta   90.00
_cell.angle_gamma   90.00
#
_symmetry.space_group_name_H-M   'P 1'
#
loop_
_entity.id
_entity.type
_entity.pdbx_description
1 polymer ?
#
loop_
_entity_poly.entity_id
_entity_poly.type
_entity_poly.pdbx_seq_one_letter_code
_entity_poly.pdbx_strand_id
1 'polypeptide(L)'
;MEQTQQDMESKLIRIGTWNVLTLRKEGRLQQLVNEAQQMKLEILGLSEVRRPDFGEHALESGYTLFHTGRDGETDGRKYRGVGFLLSERARRALVRWDLVSDRIIVARFKTDRGCNLTILQVRAPTNGARSADKKRFYHELQAEVDNIPQGDIRIIMGDLNAQIGSDNGKYKHIMGPHGVDPPDRNGPLFVEFCNANNMVIGGSLFRHSEMEKITWEAPKGYTKKQIDHICISKEWKKYLLDVRSEKLADIASDHLLVIGEMFLRLENVQRRVKGAVGELFDTNRLSDRNVKNSFVKEVRTRAGNGVPSTETVQEQWAAIEDVFITASEKILGVPGTKREEWISDATWQKIAERKEAKAAIERAKNVIKRIEADRRYEELKREVDIALQSDRQLWFCALAAEGKKKMAAEGDMKHLYEMIRRVKVDEPHAKKPIKSTNGQLLTNPSDQLERWAEHFGQLLAPPARKQRQCADRQPPEPPHVRRIGQVSSEEPTVQEIEAAIQAMECDAEPGIDRISAEMLKADPTLAAQILHPLFCTIWNTGTFPVDWTQGILVPVPKKEQTDTKICGNWTAVCQLCVGLKVLCKVILNRIQQPIDATLRRQQAAYREGRSALDHIATLRIIIEQMNESAGSLYLVFLQYEKECNRLSHTYLWSALRRKGVPDKIVNLLAARYNTFSYRVRYNGLLSKPIRLEAGLIRGCPLSPLLFLVVIDEIMIGAIDREPKRGLPWVEKQHLNDLSFAHDIVLLSTRRTNMASKLGDLMEYSTAAGLTVNVSKTSAMDVNTSKPSSFRLAGQPIKKTVSFQYRGTLLTADGDVSSDVAARIQEGRAAFNSLKKIWPAEQITRETKLKLFNSTVKPLILRGCETWCGSAKTCKQLQEFISRCLRRLVSDDRISDEELLQQCHQMPIERELRVRKWRWIVKTLCKSDSE
;
A
#
# COMPACT_ATOMS: atom_id res chain seq x y z
N MET A 1 21.13 -44.51 -11.83
CA MET A 1 19.68 -44.77 -11.96
C MET A 1 18.86 -43.77 -11.15
N GLU A 2 19.15 -43.54 -9.87
CA GLU A 2 18.43 -42.53 -9.06
C GLU A 2 18.44 -41.12 -9.66
N GLN A 3 19.59 -40.65 -10.16
CA GLN A 3 19.69 -39.31 -10.76
C GLN A 3 18.92 -39.16 -12.09
N THR A 4 18.74 -40.27 -12.82
CA THR A 4 17.97 -40.33 -14.07
C THR A 4 16.46 -40.36 -13.78
N GLN A 5 16.07 -41.03 -12.70
CA GLN A 5 14.68 -41.08 -12.22
C GLN A 5 14.26 -39.73 -11.63
N GLN A 6 15.14 -39.08 -10.89
CA GLN A 6 14.94 -37.73 -10.34
C GLN A 6 14.83 -36.67 -11.46
N ASP A 7 15.62 -36.79 -12.54
CA ASP A 7 15.53 -35.89 -13.70
C ASP A 7 14.25 -36.10 -14.52
N MET A 8 13.77 -37.35 -14.62
CA MET A 8 12.49 -37.70 -15.23
C MET A 8 11.29 -37.16 -14.43
N GLU A 9 11.30 -37.33 -13.11
CA GLU A 9 10.26 -36.77 -12.22
C GLU A 9 10.24 -35.24 -12.26
N SER A 10 11.39 -34.60 -12.41
CA SER A 10 11.48 -33.13 -12.49
C SER A 10 10.81 -32.55 -13.74
N LYS A 11 10.66 -33.35 -14.81
CA LYS A 11 10.08 -32.97 -16.12
C LYS A 11 8.59 -33.30 -16.23
N LEU A 12 7.99 -33.94 -15.24
CA LEU A 12 6.55 -34.15 -15.20
C LEU A 12 5.91 -32.96 -14.50
N ILE A 13 4.99 -32.27 -15.18
CA ILE A 13 4.15 -31.24 -14.55
C ILE A 13 2.68 -31.63 -14.71
N ARG A 14 1.88 -31.24 -13.72
CA ARG A 14 0.43 -31.34 -13.78
C ARG A 14 -0.18 -29.97 -13.94
N ILE A 15 -0.99 -29.82 -14.98
CA ILE A 15 -1.84 -28.65 -15.19
C ILE A 15 -3.29 -29.06 -14.99
N GLY A 16 -4.16 -28.12 -14.66
CA GLY A 16 -5.58 -28.42 -14.56
C GLY A 16 -6.47 -27.23 -14.83
N THR A 17 -7.75 -27.49 -15.03
CA THR A 17 -8.80 -26.48 -15.09
C THR A 17 -9.94 -26.87 -14.17
N TRP A 18 -10.47 -25.89 -13.42
CA TRP A 18 -11.63 -26.11 -12.55
C TRP A 18 -12.56 -24.91 -12.55
N ASN A 19 -13.84 -25.15 -12.85
CA ASN A 19 -14.89 -24.20 -12.50
C ASN A 19 -15.21 -24.34 -11.00
N VAL A 20 -14.88 -23.28 -10.25
CA VAL A 20 -14.96 -23.29 -8.78
C VAL A 20 -16.27 -22.69 -8.26
N LEU A 21 -17.19 -22.30 -9.16
CA LEU A 21 -18.47 -21.61 -8.91
C LEU A 21 -18.38 -20.23 -8.23
N THR A 22 -17.56 -20.10 -7.20
CA THR A 22 -17.25 -18.88 -6.46
C THR A 22 -16.11 -19.11 -5.48
N LEU A 23 -15.13 -18.21 -5.44
CA LEU A 23 -14.13 -18.14 -4.36
C LEU A 23 -14.48 -17.09 -3.29
N ARG A 24 -15.72 -16.56 -3.30
CA ARG A 24 -16.17 -15.61 -2.26
C ARG A 24 -16.64 -16.25 -0.97
N LYS A 25 -16.96 -17.55 -1.00
CA LYS A 25 -17.36 -18.28 0.22
C LYS A 25 -16.14 -18.46 1.12
N GLU A 26 -16.34 -18.32 2.42
CA GLU A 26 -15.30 -18.51 3.43
C GLU A 26 -14.68 -19.91 3.32
N GLY A 27 -13.36 -20.01 3.48
CA GLY A 27 -12.61 -21.27 3.42
C GLY A 27 -12.50 -21.92 2.04
N ARG A 28 -13.18 -21.41 1.00
CA ARG A 28 -13.20 -22.04 -0.33
C ARG A 28 -11.85 -22.01 -1.04
N LEU A 29 -11.14 -20.88 -0.92
CA LEU A 29 -9.78 -20.75 -1.46
C LEU A 29 -8.80 -21.69 -0.74
N GLN A 30 -8.92 -21.85 0.57
CA GLN A 30 -8.08 -22.75 1.36
C GLN A 30 -8.33 -24.22 0.96
N GLN A 31 -9.59 -24.63 0.77
CA GLN A 31 -9.92 -25.95 0.24
C GLN A 31 -9.34 -26.17 -1.16
N LEU A 32 -9.46 -25.19 -2.06
CA LEU A 32 -8.88 -25.25 -3.41
C LEU A 32 -7.35 -25.43 -3.38
N VAL A 33 -6.67 -24.67 -2.53
CA VAL A 33 -5.21 -24.76 -2.34
C VAL A 33 -4.81 -26.13 -1.80
N ASN A 34 -5.54 -26.65 -0.81
CA ASN A 34 -5.29 -27.97 -0.24
C ASN A 34 -5.44 -29.08 -1.30
N GLU A 35 -6.49 -29.03 -2.12
CA GLU A 35 -6.65 -29.98 -3.25
C GLU A 35 -5.51 -29.85 -4.27
N ALA A 36 -5.12 -28.62 -4.63
CA ALA A 36 -4.03 -28.39 -5.57
C ALA A 36 -2.68 -28.93 -5.05
N GLN A 37 -2.41 -28.79 -3.75
CA GLN A 37 -1.22 -29.33 -3.09
C GLN A 37 -1.25 -30.86 -3.06
N GLN A 38 -2.36 -31.48 -2.64
CA GLN A 38 -2.52 -32.94 -2.61
C GLN A 38 -2.30 -33.55 -3.99
N MET A 39 -2.74 -32.87 -5.05
CA MET A 39 -2.63 -33.34 -6.43
C MET A 39 -1.35 -32.90 -7.13
N LYS A 40 -0.50 -32.09 -6.48
CA LYS A 40 0.75 -31.53 -7.01
C LYS A 40 0.53 -30.74 -8.31
N LEU A 41 -0.53 -29.93 -8.36
CA LEU A 41 -0.81 -29.07 -9.50
C LEU A 41 0.18 -27.90 -9.54
N GLU A 42 0.86 -27.75 -10.67
CA GLU A 42 1.78 -26.64 -10.92
C GLU A 42 1.03 -25.40 -11.43
N ILE A 43 0.07 -25.62 -12.34
CA ILE A 43 -0.76 -24.56 -12.94
C ILE A 43 -2.21 -25.01 -12.93
N LEU A 44 -3.08 -24.32 -12.17
CA LEU A 44 -4.51 -24.58 -12.16
C LEU A 44 -5.27 -23.36 -12.69
N GLY A 45 -5.89 -23.49 -13.86
CA GLY A 45 -6.81 -22.49 -14.38
C GLY A 45 -8.17 -22.57 -13.69
N LEU A 46 -8.76 -21.40 -13.45
CA LEU A 46 -9.99 -21.25 -12.69
C LEU A 46 -11.06 -20.55 -13.51
N SER A 47 -12.29 -21.07 -13.42
CA SER A 47 -13.50 -20.45 -13.98
C SER A 47 -14.49 -20.15 -12.87
N GLU A 48 -15.31 -19.10 -13.03
CA GLU A 48 -16.26 -18.65 -11.99
C GLU A 48 -15.55 -18.28 -10.67
N VAL A 49 -14.42 -17.59 -10.74
CA VAL A 49 -13.72 -17.10 -9.55
C VAL A 49 -14.63 -16.17 -8.74
N ARG A 50 -15.42 -15.33 -9.43
CA ARG A 50 -16.44 -14.41 -8.89
C ARG A 50 -15.94 -13.51 -7.76
N ARG A 51 -14.66 -13.15 -7.73
CA ARG A 51 -14.11 -12.22 -6.73
C ARG A 51 -14.22 -10.77 -7.24
N PRO A 52 -14.35 -9.78 -6.33
CA PRO A 52 -14.21 -8.38 -6.71
C PRO A 52 -12.76 -8.08 -7.09
N ASP A 53 -12.57 -7.04 -7.90
CA ASP A 53 -11.27 -6.57 -8.39
C ASP A 53 -10.50 -7.63 -9.21
N PHE A 54 -9.28 -7.29 -9.63
CA PHE A 54 -8.37 -8.21 -10.32
C PHE A 54 -6.95 -8.03 -9.78
N GLY A 55 -6.09 -9.02 -9.97
CA GLY A 55 -4.66 -8.92 -9.67
C GLY A 55 -4.07 -10.20 -9.06
N GLU A 56 -2.86 -10.05 -8.52
CA GLU A 56 -2.05 -11.13 -7.95
C GLU A 56 -2.16 -11.18 -6.42
N HIS A 57 -2.39 -12.39 -5.88
CA HIS A 57 -2.51 -12.70 -4.46
C HIS A 57 -1.56 -13.84 -4.09
N ALA A 58 -0.45 -13.53 -3.43
CA ALA A 58 0.43 -14.54 -2.85
C ALA A 58 -0.24 -15.15 -1.60
N LEU A 59 -0.26 -16.48 -1.53
CA LEU A 59 -0.87 -17.26 -0.45
C LEU A 59 0.23 -17.87 0.42
N GLU A 60 -0.10 -18.14 1.69
CA GLU A 60 0.84 -18.70 2.67
C GLU A 60 1.35 -20.09 2.30
N SER A 61 0.55 -20.85 1.55
CA SER A 61 0.90 -22.17 1.03
C SER A 61 2.02 -22.18 0.01
N GLY A 62 2.55 -21.01 -0.38
CA GLY A 62 3.49 -20.83 -1.49
C GLY A 62 2.82 -20.71 -2.86
N TYR A 63 1.51 -20.93 -2.94
CA TYR A 63 0.76 -20.71 -4.18
C TYR A 63 0.45 -19.22 -4.40
N THR A 64 0.23 -18.84 -5.66
CA THR A 64 -0.16 -17.48 -6.05
C THR A 64 -1.42 -17.52 -6.90
N LEU A 65 -2.47 -16.81 -6.47
CA LEU A 65 -3.72 -16.65 -7.21
C LEU A 65 -3.68 -15.38 -8.07
N PHE A 66 -3.83 -15.55 -9.37
CA PHE A 66 -4.13 -14.50 -10.34
C PHE A 66 -5.60 -14.58 -10.68
N HIS A 67 -6.33 -13.47 -10.64
CA HIS A 67 -7.74 -13.51 -11.02
C HIS A 67 -8.22 -12.22 -11.68
N THR A 68 -9.30 -12.37 -12.43
CA THR A 68 -10.05 -11.28 -13.04
C THR A 68 -11.33 -11.01 -12.25
N GLY A 69 -11.68 -9.73 -12.10
CA GLY A 69 -12.96 -9.25 -11.60
C GLY A 69 -13.11 -7.76 -11.91
N ARG A 70 -14.36 -7.27 -11.96
CA ARG A 70 -14.63 -5.84 -12.24
C ARG A 70 -14.57 -5.01 -10.96
N ASP A 71 -13.92 -3.86 -11.04
CA ASP A 71 -14.04 -2.79 -10.03
C ASP A 71 -15.44 -2.13 -10.20
N GLY A 72 -16.24 -2.03 -9.14
CA GLY A 72 -17.38 -1.10 -9.07
C GLY A 72 -18.80 -1.65 -9.29
N GLU A 73 -19.74 -1.06 -8.54
CA GLU A 73 -21.20 -1.31 -8.45
C GLU A 73 -22.01 -0.95 -9.71
N THR A 74 -21.59 -1.37 -10.90
CA THR A 74 -22.43 -1.17 -12.11
C THR A 74 -23.21 -2.43 -12.42
N ASP A 75 -24.53 -2.32 -12.20
CA ASP A 75 -25.57 -3.33 -12.29
C ASP A 75 -25.45 -4.48 -11.30
N GLY A 76 -26.53 -4.81 -10.59
CA GLY A 76 -26.67 -5.99 -9.73
C GLY A 76 -26.52 -7.35 -10.45
N ARG A 77 -25.70 -7.44 -11.49
CA ARG A 77 -25.34 -8.64 -12.23
C ARG A 77 -24.10 -9.29 -11.59
N LYS A 78 -24.28 -10.55 -11.22
CA LYS A 78 -23.32 -11.50 -10.61
C LYS A 78 -21.88 -11.30 -11.10
N TYR A 79 -20.95 -11.06 -10.17
CA TYR A 79 -19.51 -11.11 -10.38
C TYR A 79 -19.14 -12.35 -11.23
N ARG A 80 -18.40 -12.13 -12.33
CA ARG A 80 -17.81 -13.16 -13.20
C ARG A 80 -16.29 -13.03 -13.14
N GLY A 81 -15.58 -14.09 -13.48
CA GLY A 81 -14.13 -14.03 -13.61
C GLY A 81 -13.48 -15.39 -13.84
N VAL A 82 -12.30 -15.34 -14.43
CA VAL A 82 -11.35 -16.44 -14.62
C VAL A 82 -10.06 -16.15 -13.85
N GLY A 83 -9.19 -17.14 -13.69
CA GLY A 83 -7.93 -16.96 -12.97
C GLY A 83 -6.95 -18.11 -13.14
N PHE A 84 -5.79 -17.98 -12.50
CA PHE A 84 -4.80 -19.04 -12.34
C PHE A 84 -4.41 -19.15 -10.87
N LEU A 85 -4.32 -20.37 -10.35
CA LEU A 85 -3.63 -20.70 -9.11
C LEU A 85 -2.30 -21.38 -9.50
N LEU A 86 -1.18 -20.73 -9.19
CA LEU A 86 0.16 -21.15 -9.58
C LEU A 86 0.95 -21.62 -8.38
N SER A 87 1.66 -22.74 -8.50
CA SER A 87 2.68 -23.14 -7.53
C SER A 87 3.81 -22.12 -7.48
N GLU A 88 4.68 -22.20 -6.46
CA GLU A 88 5.87 -21.36 -6.38
C GLU A 88 6.78 -21.52 -7.61
N ARG A 89 6.95 -22.76 -8.09
CA ARG A 89 7.74 -23.07 -9.28
C ARG A 89 7.14 -22.45 -10.54
N ALA A 90 5.84 -22.61 -10.75
CA ALA A 90 5.15 -22.01 -11.89
C ALA A 90 5.17 -20.48 -11.83
N ARG A 91 5.03 -19.90 -10.64
CA ARG A 91 5.13 -18.45 -10.42
C ARG A 91 6.51 -17.89 -10.78
N ARG A 92 7.58 -18.62 -10.49
CA ARG A 92 8.98 -18.26 -10.86
C ARG A 92 9.23 -18.40 -12.37
N ALA A 93 8.49 -19.27 -13.04
CA ALA A 93 8.55 -19.46 -14.49
C ALA A 93 7.64 -18.50 -15.29
N LEU A 94 6.72 -17.80 -14.63
CA LEU A 94 5.80 -16.85 -15.25
C LEU A 94 6.56 -15.67 -15.85
N VAL A 95 6.48 -15.53 -17.18
CA VAL A 95 7.05 -14.42 -17.96
C VAL A 95 6.12 -13.21 -17.92
N ARG A 96 4.84 -13.43 -18.22
CA ARG A 96 3.78 -12.41 -18.18
C ARG A 96 2.41 -13.07 -18.06
N TRP A 97 1.41 -12.27 -17.72
CA TRP A 97 0.00 -12.64 -17.82
C TRP A 97 -0.80 -11.44 -18.32
N ASP A 98 -1.89 -11.71 -19.03
CA ASP A 98 -2.72 -10.70 -19.68
C ASP A 98 -4.19 -10.91 -19.29
N LEU A 99 -4.85 -9.80 -18.94
CA LEU A 99 -6.27 -9.79 -18.60
C LEU A 99 -7.05 -9.34 -19.83
N VAL A 100 -7.68 -10.29 -20.50
CA VAL A 100 -8.40 -10.05 -21.76
C VAL A 100 -9.85 -9.66 -21.46
N SER A 101 -10.58 -10.50 -20.73
CA SER A 101 -11.99 -10.26 -20.37
C SER A 101 -12.39 -10.99 -19.08
N ASP A 102 -13.67 -10.93 -18.70
CA ASP A 102 -14.22 -11.72 -17.58
C ASP A 102 -14.32 -13.23 -17.91
N ARG A 103 -13.92 -13.61 -19.12
CA ARG A 103 -13.99 -14.96 -19.67
C ARG A 103 -12.64 -15.51 -20.14
N ILE A 104 -11.61 -14.68 -20.32
CA ILE A 104 -10.32 -15.11 -20.86
C ILE A 104 -9.20 -14.44 -20.05
N ILE A 105 -8.28 -15.26 -19.55
CA ILE A 105 -7.01 -14.84 -18.94
C ILE A 105 -5.88 -15.65 -19.57
N VAL A 106 -4.78 -14.99 -19.89
CA VAL A 106 -3.64 -15.60 -20.57
C VAL A 106 -2.43 -15.55 -19.66
N ALA A 107 -1.66 -16.63 -19.58
CA ALA A 107 -0.39 -16.67 -18.85
C ALA A 107 0.69 -17.34 -19.70
N ARG A 108 1.88 -16.74 -19.74
CA ARG A 108 3.02 -17.21 -20.51
C ARG A 108 4.17 -17.57 -19.58
N PHE A 109 4.74 -18.76 -19.77
CA PHE A 109 5.74 -19.38 -18.91
C PHE A 109 6.99 -19.77 -19.70
N LYS A 110 8.15 -19.72 -19.04
CA LYS A 110 9.41 -20.23 -19.63
C LYS A 110 9.54 -21.73 -19.40
N THR A 111 10.07 -22.44 -20.40
CA THR A 111 10.25 -23.89 -20.35
C THR A 111 11.66 -24.30 -20.77
N ASP A 112 12.03 -25.54 -20.44
CA ASP A 112 13.30 -26.18 -20.82
C ASP A 112 13.38 -26.61 -22.29
N ARG A 113 12.34 -26.37 -23.09
CA ARG A 113 12.26 -26.80 -24.49
C ARG A 113 12.79 -25.76 -25.48
N GLY A 114 13.42 -24.68 -25.00
CA GLY A 114 13.87 -23.57 -25.85
C GLY A 114 12.75 -22.64 -26.32
N CYS A 115 11.49 -22.98 -26.05
CA CYS A 115 10.29 -22.19 -26.31
C CYS A 115 9.52 -21.86 -25.02
N ASN A 116 8.53 -20.98 -25.12
CA ASN A 116 7.65 -20.66 -23.99
C ASN A 116 6.35 -21.48 -24.06
N LEU A 117 5.67 -21.61 -22.94
CA LEU A 117 4.34 -22.20 -22.81
C LEU A 117 3.33 -21.08 -22.57
N THR A 118 2.35 -20.92 -23.47
CA THR A 118 1.26 -19.95 -23.31
C THR A 118 -0.05 -20.69 -23.07
N ILE A 119 -0.70 -20.40 -21.93
CA ILE A 119 -1.94 -21.02 -21.50
C ILE A 119 -3.05 -19.97 -21.46
N LEU A 120 -4.16 -20.27 -22.13
CA LEU A 120 -5.39 -19.49 -22.09
C LEU A 120 -6.38 -20.24 -21.19
N GLN A 121 -6.71 -19.67 -20.04
CA GLN A 121 -7.81 -20.14 -19.21
C GLN A 121 -9.10 -19.44 -19.64
N VAL A 122 -10.10 -20.22 -20.01
CA VAL A 122 -11.32 -19.69 -20.62
C VAL A 122 -12.60 -20.13 -19.93
N ARG A 123 -13.63 -19.30 -20.09
CA ARG A 123 -15.01 -19.63 -19.76
C ARG A 123 -15.95 -19.24 -20.89
N ALA A 124 -16.37 -20.22 -21.68
CA ALA A 124 -17.27 -20.01 -22.81
C ALA A 124 -18.72 -19.74 -22.38
N PRO A 125 -19.56 -19.17 -23.26
CA PRO A 125 -21.01 -19.09 -23.06
C PRO A 125 -21.67 -20.48 -23.09
N THR A 126 -22.68 -20.69 -22.24
CA THR A 126 -23.44 -21.95 -22.19
C THR A 126 -24.25 -22.20 -23.47
N ASN A 127 -24.75 -23.42 -23.64
CA ASN A 127 -25.60 -23.77 -24.80
C ASN A 127 -26.80 -22.84 -25.00
N GLY A 128 -27.40 -22.37 -23.89
CA GLY A 128 -28.54 -21.46 -23.89
C GLY A 128 -28.19 -19.98 -24.10
N ALA A 129 -26.91 -19.62 -24.23
CA ALA A 129 -26.50 -18.25 -24.51
C ALA A 129 -26.91 -17.80 -25.92
N ARG A 130 -27.06 -16.48 -26.10
CA ARG A 130 -27.41 -15.89 -27.41
C ARG A 130 -26.28 -16.15 -28.42
N SER A 131 -26.62 -16.35 -29.69
CA SER A 131 -25.63 -16.57 -30.75
C SER A 131 -24.63 -15.42 -30.88
N ALA A 132 -25.04 -14.18 -30.61
CA ALA A 132 -24.15 -13.02 -30.57
C ALA A 132 -23.07 -13.12 -29.47
N ASP A 133 -23.43 -13.62 -28.28
CA ASP A 133 -22.48 -13.82 -27.18
C ASP A 133 -21.45 -14.91 -27.51
N LYS A 134 -21.90 -15.99 -28.17
CA LYS A 134 -21.02 -17.06 -28.65
C LYS A 134 -20.04 -16.55 -29.71
N LYS A 135 -20.53 -15.82 -30.72
CA LYS A 135 -19.69 -15.21 -31.76
C LYS A 135 -18.66 -14.25 -31.16
N ARG A 136 -19.08 -13.39 -30.23
CA ARG A 136 -18.18 -12.45 -29.56
C ARG A 136 -17.07 -13.18 -28.80
N PHE A 137 -17.42 -14.24 -28.06
CA PHE A 137 -16.44 -15.05 -27.34
C PHE A 137 -15.41 -15.69 -28.27
N TYR A 138 -15.85 -16.36 -29.34
CA TYR A 138 -14.92 -17.01 -30.28
C TYR A 138 -14.08 -16.00 -31.07
N HIS A 139 -14.60 -14.81 -31.37
CA HIS A 139 -13.81 -13.74 -31.99
C HIS A 139 -12.71 -13.22 -31.06
N GLU A 140 -13.04 -12.99 -29.78
CA GLU A 140 -12.07 -12.58 -28.76
C GLU A 140 -11.03 -13.69 -28.53
N LEU A 141 -11.46 -14.95 -28.42
CA LEU A 141 -10.56 -16.10 -28.28
C LEU A 141 -9.64 -16.28 -29.50
N GLN A 142 -10.15 -16.10 -30.72
CA GLN A 142 -9.35 -16.17 -31.93
C GLN A 142 -8.27 -15.08 -31.95
N ALA A 143 -8.64 -13.84 -31.63
CA ALA A 143 -7.68 -12.74 -31.56
C ALA A 143 -6.55 -13.02 -30.57
N GLU A 144 -6.87 -13.59 -29.40
CA GLU A 144 -5.85 -13.98 -28.42
C GLU A 144 -4.97 -15.13 -28.89
N VAL A 145 -5.52 -16.11 -29.61
CA VAL A 145 -4.73 -17.19 -30.21
C VAL A 145 -3.79 -16.69 -31.30
N ASP A 146 -4.25 -15.75 -32.14
CA ASP A 146 -3.46 -15.13 -33.20
C ASP A 146 -2.32 -14.27 -32.63
N ASN A 147 -2.51 -13.68 -31.45
CA ASN A 147 -1.51 -12.90 -30.74
C ASN A 147 -0.41 -13.74 -30.06
N ILE A 148 -0.56 -15.07 -29.99
CA ILE A 148 0.45 -15.93 -29.38
C ILE A 148 1.65 -16.06 -30.32
N PRO A 149 2.89 -15.87 -29.84
CA PRO A 149 4.08 -16.09 -30.67
C PRO A 149 4.11 -17.51 -31.26
N GLN A 150 4.38 -17.62 -32.56
CA GLN A 150 4.26 -18.86 -33.33
C GLN A 150 5.09 -20.04 -32.77
N GLY A 151 6.22 -19.77 -32.12
CA GLY A 151 7.08 -20.80 -31.52
C GLY A 151 6.66 -21.28 -30.13
N ASP A 152 5.61 -20.72 -29.53
CA ASP A 152 5.15 -21.13 -28.20
C ASP A 152 4.35 -22.44 -28.23
N ILE A 153 4.47 -23.23 -27.15
CA ILE A 153 3.53 -24.30 -26.84
C ILE A 153 2.21 -23.64 -26.44
N ARG A 154 1.14 -23.90 -27.20
CA ARG A 154 -0.18 -23.29 -26.97
C ARG A 154 -1.08 -24.26 -26.24
N ILE A 155 -1.67 -23.81 -25.13
CA ILE A 155 -2.71 -24.54 -24.41
C ILE A 155 -3.95 -23.66 -24.27
N ILE A 156 -5.10 -24.24 -24.59
CA ILE A 156 -6.41 -23.66 -24.29
C ILE A 156 -7.08 -24.61 -23.34
N MET A 157 -7.45 -24.13 -22.15
CA MET A 157 -8.14 -24.94 -21.17
C MET A 157 -9.22 -24.13 -20.45
N GLY A 158 -10.23 -24.79 -19.93
CA GLY A 158 -11.31 -24.07 -19.28
C GLY A 158 -12.66 -24.76 -19.30
N ASP A 159 -13.66 -24.01 -18.85
CA ASP A 159 -15.08 -24.36 -18.96
C ASP A 159 -15.58 -23.88 -20.32
N LEU A 160 -15.43 -24.74 -21.32
CA LEU A 160 -15.76 -24.43 -22.71
C LEU A 160 -17.23 -24.71 -23.04
N ASN A 161 -18.00 -25.25 -22.09
CA ASN A 161 -19.43 -25.49 -22.26
C ASN A 161 -19.78 -26.27 -23.54
N ALA A 162 -18.91 -27.16 -24.00
CA ALA A 162 -19.01 -27.84 -25.29
C ALA A 162 -18.80 -29.35 -25.15
N GLN A 163 -19.79 -30.15 -25.53
CA GLN A 163 -19.68 -31.62 -25.58
C GLN A 163 -19.47 -32.05 -27.03
N ILE A 164 -18.33 -32.67 -27.32
CA ILE A 164 -17.84 -32.88 -28.69
C ILE A 164 -18.24 -34.21 -29.34
N GLY A 165 -18.64 -35.21 -28.58
CA GLY A 165 -18.93 -36.56 -29.09
C GLY A 165 -17.68 -37.41 -29.39
N SER A 166 -17.89 -38.66 -29.82
CA SER A 166 -16.83 -39.61 -30.16
C SER A 166 -16.50 -39.67 -31.67
N ASP A 167 -17.37 -39.14 -32.54
CA ASP A 167 -17.14 -39.13 -33.98
C ASP A 167 -15.98 -38.20 -34.37
N ASN A 168 -14.84 -38.79 -34.73
CA ASN A 168 -13.66 -38.08 -35.18
C ASN A 168 -13.36 -38.24 -36.68
N GLY A 169 -14.30 -38.75 -37.49
CA GLY A 169 -14.03 -39.13 -38.88
C GLY A 169 -13.32 -38.05 -39.71
N LYS A 170 -13.79 -36.80 -39.60
CA LYS A 170 -13.21 -35.62 -40.29
C LYS A 170 -12.09 -34.92 -39.50
N TYR A 171 -11.86 -35.31 -38.25
CA TYR A 171 -11.07 -34.55 -37.27
C TYR A 171 -10.00 -35.38 -36.56
N LYS A 172 -9.59 -36.53 -37.12
CA LYS A 172 -8.60 -37.46 -36.52
C LYS A 172 -7.27 -36.81 -36.14
N HIS A 173 -6.90 -35.71 -36.80
CA HIS A 173 -5.68 -34.96 -36.49
C HIS A 173 -5.78 -34.07 -35.26
N ILE A 174 -6.99 -33.75 -34.78
CA ILE A 174 -7.23 -32.90 -33.60
C ILE A 174 -8.04 -33.58 -32.48
N MET A 175 -8.76 -34.67 -32.73
CA MET A 175 -9.52 -35.37 -31.70
C MET A 175 -9.44 -36.89 -31.85
N GLY A 176 -9.43 -37.59 -30.72
CA GLY A 176 -9.49 -39.05 -30.67
C GLY A 176 -10.93 -39.56 -30.58
N PRO A 177 -11.14 -40.88 -30.62
CA PRO A 177 -12.47 -41.51 -30.64
C PRO A 177 -13.06 -41.68 -29.22
N HIS A 178 -12.52 -40.99 -28.20
CA HIS A 178 -12.87 -41.24 -26.80
C HIS A 178 -13.71 -40.14 -26.14
N GLY A 179 -14.27 -39.20 -26.92
CA GLY A 179 -15.21 -38.21 -26.38
C GLY A 179 -16.55 -38.81 -25.93
N VAL A 180 -17.33 -38.04 -25.16
CA VAL A 180 -18.64 -38.47 -24.62
C VAL A 180 -19.77 -38.09 -25.57
N ASP A 181 -20.59 -39.07 -25.94
CA ASP A 181 -21.75 -38.91 -26.83
C ASP A 181 -23.07 -38.64 -26.10
N PRO A 182 -24.06 -38.03 -26.79
CA PRO A 182 -23.95 -37.39 -28.11
C PRO A 182 -23.33 -35.97 -28.00
N PRO A 183 -22.81 -35.39 -29.11
CA PRO A 183 -22.37 -34.00 -29.12
C PRO A 183 -23.54 -33.04 -28.85
N ASP A 184 -23.24 -31.89 -28.25
CA ASP A 184 -24.22 -30.82 -28.04
C ASP A 184 -24.07 -29.67 -29.06
N ARG A 185 -24.89 -28.62 -28.92
CA ARG A 185 -24.90 -27.49 -29.88
C ARG A 185 -23.60 -26.67 -29.88
N ASN A 186 -22.84 -26.71 -28.80
CA ASN A 186 -21.57 -26.00 -28.69
C ASN A 186 -20.39 -26.87 -29.17
N GLY A 187 -20.52 -28.20 -29.13
CA GLY A 187 -19.52 -29.17 -29.59
C GLY A 187 -18.93 -28.86 -30.97
N PRO A 188 -19.74 -28.79 -32.04
CA PRO A 188 -19.24 -28.51 -33.39
C PRO A 188 -18.50 -27.18 -33.51
N LEU A 189 -18.99 -26.11 -32.87
CA LEU A 189 -18.32 -24.80 -32.87
C LEU A 189 -16.92 -24.88 -32.27
N PHE A 190 -16.78 -25.66 -31.18
CA PHE A 190 -15.50 -25.83 -30.51
C PHE A 190 -14.53 -26.70 -31.31
N VAL A 191 -15.03 -27.77 -31.94
CA VAL A 191 -14.24 -28.64 -32.83
C VAL A 191 -13.76 -27.88 -34.07
N GLU A 192 -14.63 -27.07 -34.70
CA GLU A 192 -14.26 -26.21 -35.83
C GLU A 192 -13.18 -25.19 -35.45
N PHE A 193 -13.32 -24.54 -34.29
CA PHE A 193 -12.31 -23.63 -33.76
C PHE A 193 -10.96 -24.35 -33.55
N CYS A 194 -10.97 -25.55 -32.95
CA CYS A 194 -9.75 -26.33 -32.75
C CYS A 194 -9.12 -26.75 -34.09
N ASN A 195 -9.95 -27.09 -35.09
CA ASN A 195 -9.49 -27.46 -36.42
C ASN A 195 -8.81 -26.29 -37.14
N ALA A 196 -9.42 -25.10 -37.10
CA ALA A 196 -8.85 -23.89 -37.70
C ALA A 196 -7.50 -23.50 -37.09
N ASN A 197 -7.30 -23.78 -35.80
CA ASN A 197 -6.11 -23.38 -35.04
C ASN A 197 -5.09 -24.52 -34.81
N ASN A 198 -5.29 -25.69 -35.40
CA ASN A 198 -4.46 -26.89 -35.17
C ASN A 198 -4.30 -27.25 -33.69
N MET A 199 -5.39 -27.15 -32.92
CA MET A 199 -5.43 -27.49 -31.49
C MET A 199 -5.99 -28.91 -31.32
N VAL A 200 -5.29 -29.75 -30.56
CA VAL A 200 -5.68 -31.13 -30.26
C VAL A 200 -6.42 -31.18 -28.94
N ILE A 201 -7.60 -31.80 -28.91
CA ILE A 201 -8.49 -31.90 -27.75
C ILE A 201 -8.09 -33.10 -26.89
N GLY A 202 -7.37 -32.85 -25.78
CA GLY A 202 -6.75 -33.88 -24.95
C GLY A 202 -7.72 -34.89 -24.37
N GLY A 203 -8.87 -34.43 -23.85
CA GLY A 203 -9.89 -35.29 -23.22
C GLY A 203 -10.57 -36.30 -24.17
N SER A 204 -10.26 -36.24 -25.47
CA SER A 204 -10.73 -37.20 -26.48
C SER A 204 -9.66 -38.21 -26.93
N LEU A 205 -8.39 -37.98 -26.57
CA LEU A 205 -7.24 -38.76 -27.06
C LEU A 205 -7.02 -40.06 -26.29
N PHE A 206 -7.30 -40.05 -24.99
CA PHE A 206 -6.91 -41.12 -24.09
C PHE A 206 -8.11 -41.99 -23.73
N ARG A 207 -7.87 -43.30 -23.60
CA ARG A 207 -8.91 -44.25 -23.23
C ARG A 207 -9.10 -44.25 -21.72
N HIS A 208 -10.18 -43.65 -21.26
CA HIS A 208 -10.61 -43.68 -19.87
C HIS A 208 -12.00 -44.28 -19.71
N SER A 209 -12.37 -44.60 -18.47
CA SER A 209 -13.76 -44.91 -18.16
C SER A 209 -14.66 -43.70 -18.44
N GLU A 210 -15.95 -43.92 -18.76
CA GLU A 210 -16.91 -42.81 -18.96
C GLU A 210 -16.90 -41.83 -17.78
N MET A 211 -16.75 -42.37 -16.57
CA MET A 211 -16.72 -41.61 -15.32
C MET A 211 -15.53 -40.64 -15.25
N GLU A 212 -14.35 -41.02 -15.72
CA GLU A 212 -13.16 -40.16 -15.76
C GLU A 212 -13.20 -39.12 -16.90
N LYS A 213 -14.16 -39.22 -17.84
CA LYS A 213 -14.36 -38.24 -18.91
C LYS A 213 -15.37 -37.15 -18.55
N ILE A 214 -16.31 -37.44 -17.65
CA ILE A 214 -17.31 -36.46 -17.22
C ILE A 214 -16.62 -35.32 -16.47
N THR A 215 -16.97 -34.08 -16.79
CA THR A 215 -16.40 -32.87 -16.15
C THR A 215 -17.44 -32.05 -15.40
N TRP A 216 -18.72 -32.31 -15.63
CA TRP A 216 -19.82 -31.64 -14.96
C TRP A 216 -20.98 -32.60 -14.68
N GLU A 217 -21.57 -32.49 -13.49
CA GLU A 217 -22.75 -33.25 -13.07
C GLU A 217 -23.83 -32.29 -12.55
N ALA A 218 -25.05 -32.42 -13.07
CA ALA A 218 -26.18 -31.62 -12.61
C ALA A 218 -26.46 -31.87 -11.11
N PRO A 219 -27.03 -30.90 -10.36
CA PRO A 219 -27.26 -31.02 -8.91
C PRO A 219 -28.11 -32.22 -8.42
N LYS A 220 -28.75 -32.96 -9.33
CA LYS A 220 -29.51 -34.18 -9.02
C LYS A 220 -28.91 -35.45 -9.66
N GLY A 221 -27.70 -35.35 -10.22
CA GLY A 221 -26.95 -36.46 -10.83
C GLY A 221 -27.49 -37.03 -12.14
N TYR A 222 -28.66 -36.58 -12.61
CA TYR A 222 -29.31 -37.14 -13.81
C TYR A 222 -28.62 -36.79 -15.13
N THR A 223 -27.84 -35.71 -15.16
CA THR A 223 -27.18 -35.24 -16.38
C THR A 223 -25.70 -35.09 -16.11
N LYS A 224 -24.90 -35.79 -16.90
CA LYS A 224 -23.44 -35.77 -16.86
C LYS A 224 -22.93 -35.34 -18.22
N LYS A 225 -21.94 -34.45 -18.24
CA LYS A 225 -21.38 -33.92 -19.49
C LYS A 225 -19.87 -33.78 -19.44
N GLN A 226 -19.25 -33.83 -20.61
CA GLN A 226 -17.84 -33.48 -20.82
C GLN A 226 -17.79 -32.11 -21.50
N ILE A 227 -17.65 -31.05 -20.70
CA ILE A 227 -17.73 -29.64 -21.16
C ILE A 227 -16.52 -28.79 -20.80
N ASP A 228 -15.66 -29.30 -19.92
CA ASP A 228 -14.38 -28.70 -19.58
C ASP A 228 -13.28 -29.43 -20.36
N HIS A 229 -12.36 -28.68 -20.99
CA HIS A 229 -11.36 -29.28 -21.88
C HIS A 229 -9.97 -28.72 -21.63
N ILE A 230 -8.96 -29.53 -21.96
CA ILE A 230 -7.57 -29.11 -22.09
C ILE A 230 -7.15 -29.45 -23.52
N CYS A 231 -6.69 -28.44 -24.27
CA CYS A 231 -6.26 -28.56 -25.65
C CYS A 231 -4.83 -28.08 -25.81
N ILE A 232 -4.06 -28.74 -26.69
CA ILE A 232 -2.66 -28.41 -26.96
C ILE A 232 -2.43 -28.27 -28.46
N SER A 233 -1.57 -27.34 -28.87
CA SER A 233 -1.12 -27.24 -30.28
C SER A 233 -0.60 -28.59 -30.80
N LYS A 234 -1.05 -28.98 -31.99
CA LYS A 234 -0.79 -30.29 -32.62
C LYS A 234 0.68 -30.69 -32.65
N GLU A 235 1.55 -29.73 -32.91
CA GLU A 235 3.01 -29.85 -32.96
C GLU A 235 3.60 -30.42 -31.66
N TRP A 236 2.93 -30.11 -30.53
CA TRP A 236 3.37 -30.42 -29.18
C TRP A 236 2.55 -31.53 -28.52
N LYS A 237 1.62 -32.16 -29.25
CA LYS A 237 0.73 -33.23 -28.76
C LYS A 237 1.49 -34.33 -27.99
N LYS A 238 2.69 -34.71 -28.45
CA LYS A 238 3.52 -35.75 -27.83
C LYS A 238 3.94 -35.48 -26.39
N TYR A 239 3.84 -34.23 -25.92
CA TYR A 239 4.18 -33.85 -24.55
C TYR A 239 2.98 -33.88 -23.61
N LEU A 240 1.76 -34.03 -24.13
CA LEU A 240 0.56 -34.27 -23.33
C LEU A 240 0.43 -35.78 -23.13
N LEU A 241 0.62 -36.24 -21.91
CA LEU A 241 0.69 -37.66 -21.58
C LEU A 241 -0.68 -38.24 -21.19
N ASP A 242 -1.51 -37.42 -20.55
CA ASP A 242 -2.84 -37.82 -20.08
C ASP A 242 -3.76 -36.60 -19.90
N VAL A 243 -5.09 -36.79 -20.06
CA VAL A 243 -6.11 -35.80 -19.69
C VAL A 243 -7.36 -36.51 -19.17
N ARG A 244 -7.71 -36.28 -17.90
CA ARG A 244 -8.88 -36.87 -17.25
C ARG A 244 -9.44 -36.02 -16.12
N SER A 245 -10.66 -36.31 -15.71
CA SER A 245 -11.31 -35.70 -14.55
C SER A 245 -10.94 -36.38 -13.25
N GLU A 246 -10.67 -35.60 -12.22
CA GLU A 246 -10.43 -36.05 -10.86
C GLU A 246 -11.69 -35.91 -10.02
N LYS A 247 -12.31 -37.05 -9.71
CA LYS A 247 -13.61 -37.12 -9.04
C LYS A 247 -13.54 -36.87 -7.56
N LEU A 248 -12.43 -37.24 -6.94
CA LEU A 248 -12.27 -37.12 -5.49
C LEU A 248 -11.91 -35.69 -5.08
N ALA A 249 -11.47 -34.84 -6.03
CA ALA A 249 -11.26 -33.42 -5.79
C ALA A 249 -12.53 -32.79 -5.23
N ASP A 250 -12.47 -32.20 -4.03
CA ASP A 250 -13.66 -31.65 -3.39
C ASP A 250 -13.48 -30.23 -2.84
N ILE A 251 -14.19 -29.32 -3.47
CA ILE A 251 -14.41 -27.95 -2.99
C ILE A 251 -15.90 -27.62 -2.96
N ALA A 252 -16.80 -28.61 -2.94
CA ALA A 252 -18.24 -28.41 -3.15
C ALA A 252 -18.59 -27.62 -4.43
N SER A 253 -17.93 -27.98 -5.53
CA SER A 253 -18.28 -27.59 -6.91
C SER A 253 -19.09 -28.71 -7.58
N ASP A 254 -19.98 -28.36 -8.51
CA ASP A 254 -20.70 -29.29 -9.40
C ASP A 254 -19.88 -29.63 -10.67
N HIS A 255 -18.77 -28.91 -10.89
CA HIS A 255 -17.74 -29.30 -11.85
C HIS A 255 -16.66 -30.16 -11.19
N LEU A 256 -16.13 -31.10 -11.96
CA LEU A 256 -14.99 -31.91 -11.62
C LEU A 256 -13.71 -31.23 -12.12
N LEU A 257 -12.64 -31.36 -11.35
CA LEU A 257 -11.34 -30.87 -11.74
C LEU A 257 -10.83 -31.69 -12.92
N VAL A 258 -10.42 -31.04 -14.02
CA VAL A 258 -9.77 -31.73 -15.15
C VAL A 258 -8.28 -31.54 -15.03
N ILE A 259 -7.52 -32.63 -15.04
CA ILE A 259 -6.06 -32.64 -14.93
C ILE A 259 -5.45 -33.11 -16.26
N GLY A 260 -4.43 -32.40 -16.72
CA GLY A 260 -3.55 -32.81 -17.80
C GLY A 260 -2.14 -33.07 -17.27
N GLU A 261 -1.57 -34.23 -17.60
CA GLU A 261 -0.17 -34.55 -17.30
C GLU A 261 0.71 -34.22 -18.49
N MET A 262 1.81 -33.48 -18.26
CA MET A 262 2.69 -33.02 -19.33
C MET A 262 4.16 -33.29 -19.05
N PHE A 263 4.88 -33.66 -20.10
CA PHE A 263 6.32 -33.92 -20.06
C PHE A 263 7.16 -32.70 -20.47
N LEU A 264 7.22 -31.69 -19.61
CA LEU A 264 8.07 -30.50 -19.78
C LEU A 264 8.50 -29.94 -18.42
N ARG A 265 9.60 -29.18 -18.39
CA ARG A 265 10.06 -28.51 -17.17
C ARG A 265 9.82 -27.01 -17.25
N LEU A 266 9.20 -26.45 -16.21
CA LEU A 266 9.12 -25.00 -16.04
C LEU A 266 10.47 -24.45 -15.60
N GLU A 267 10.97 -23.42 -16.29
CA GLU A 267 12.26 -22.80 -16.03
C GLU A 267 12.12 -21.50 -15.26
N ASN A 268 13.01 -21.28 -14.31
CA ASN A 268 13.02 -20.07 -13.51
C ASN A 268 13.45 -18.86 -14.38
N VAL A 269 12.52 -17.92 -14.60
CA VAL A 269 12.78 -16.64 -15.28
C VAL A 269 13.36 -15.63 -14.30
N GLN A 270 13.04 -15.78 -13.02
CA GLN A 270 13.63 -15.04 -11.92
C GLN A 270 15.04 -15.60 -11.63
N ARG A 271 15.98 -15.46 -12.58
CA ARG A 271 17.40 -15.47 -12.20
C ARG A 271 17.57 -14.43 -11.09
N ARG A 272 18.38 -14.71 -10.05
CA ARG A 272 18.84 -13.69 -9.09
C ARG A 272 19.29 -12.48 -9.90
N VAL A 273 18.44 -11.47 -9.97
CA VAL A 273 18.75 -10.25 -10.68
C VAL A 273 19.96 -9.69 -9.94
N LYS A 274 21.07 -9.43 -10.63
CA LYS A 274 22.18 -8.66 -10.07
C LYS A 274 21.57 -7.36 -9.52
N GLY A 275 21.52 -7.21 -8.20
CA GLY A 275 20.87 -6.09 -7.53
C GLY A 275 19.48 -6.36 -6.92
N ALA A 276 19.06 -7.61 -6.71
CA ALA A 276 17.97 -7.90 -5.78
C ALA A 276 18.38 -7.48 -4.36
N VAL A 277 17.57 -6.65 -3.70
CA VAL A 277 17.78 -6.28 -2.30
C VAL A 277 17.58 -7.54 -1.46
N GLY A 278 18.55 -7.88 -0.60
CA GLY A 278 18.44 -9.03 0.29
C GLY A 278 17.20 -8.95 1.18
N GLU A 279 16.73 -10.10 1.68
CA GLU A 279 15.56 -10.15 2.56
C GLU A 279 15.77 -9.34 3.84
N LEU A 280 14.69 -8.75 4.36
CA LEU A 280 14.70 -7.99 5.60
C LEU A 280 14.69 -8.94 6.81
N PHE A 281 15.32 -8.54 7.90
CA PHE A 281 15.40 -9.34 9.13
C PHE A 281 14.20 -9.13 10.06
N ASP A 282 13.88 -10.14 10.88
CA ASP A 282 12.79 -10.07 11.86
C ASP A 282 13.22 -9.34 13.14
N THR A 283 13.22 -8.00 13.06
CA THR A 283 13.61 -7.12 14.16
C THR A 283 12.63 -7.17 15.33
N ASN A 284 11.40 -7.66 15.14
CA ASN A 284 10.43 -7.85 16.24
C ASN A 284 10.97 -8.82 17.29
N ARG A 285 11.83 -9.77 16.90
CA ARG A 285 12.46 -10.71 17.84
C ARG A 285 13.37 -10.02 18.86
N LEU A 286 13.83 -8.79 18.60
CA LEU A 286 14.61 -7.99 19.55
C LEU A 286 13.78 -7.48 20.75
N SER A 287 12.45 -7.62 20.71
CA SER A 287 11.59 -7.41 21.88
C SER A 287 11.82 -8.46 22.97
N ASP A 288 12.23 -9.67 22.59
CA ASP A 288 12.62 -10.72 23.53
C ASP A 288 14.02 -10.41 24.11
N ARG A 289 14.09 -10.32 25.43
CA ARG A 289 15.32 -9.97 26.16
C ARG A 289 16.46 -10.96 25.91
N ASN A 290 16.18 -12.26 25.77
CA ASN A 290 17.20 -13.29 25.53
C ASN A 290 17.73 -13.21 24.10
N VAL A 291 16.84 -13.00 23.13
CA VAL A 291 17.24 -12.81 21.72
C VAL A 291 18.06 -11.52 21.59
N LYS A 292 17.60 -10.42 22.20
CA LYS A 292 18.33 -9.15 22.24
C LYS A 292 19.74 -9.30 22.82
N ASN A 293 19.87 -9.96 23.98
CA ASN A 293 21.18 -10.19 24.61
C ASN A 293 22.10 -11.05 23.73
N SER A 294 21.54 -12.08 23.07
CA SER A 294 22.30 -12.94 22.16
C SER A 294 22.78 -12.17 20.92
N PHE A 295 21.92 -11.32 20.36
CA PHE A 295 22.25 -10.43 19.25
C PHE A 295 23.37 -9.46 19.63
N VAL A 296 23.25 -8.76 20.76
CA VAL A 296 24.28 -7.82 21.24
C VAL A 296 25.61 -8.52 21.50
N LYS A 297 25.60 -9.73 22.07
CA LYS A 297 26.82 -10.53 22.28
C LYS A 297 27.48 -10.90 20.96
N GLU A 298 26.72 -11.29 19.95
CA GLU A 298 27.24 -11.62 18.62
C GLU A 298 27.83 -10.39 17.94
N VAL A 299 27.12 -9.25 17.96
CA VAL A 299 27.63 -7.96 17.43
C VAL A 299 28.94 -7.57 18.10
N ARG A 300 29.02 -7.65 19.44
CA ARG A 300 30.25 -7.36 20.19
C ARG A 300 31.40 -8.28 19.83
N THR A 301 31.12 -9.58 19.70
CA THR A 301 32.14 -10.59 19.33
C THR A 301 32.71 -10.30 17.95
N ARG A 302 31.86 -9.92 17.00
CA ARG A 302 32.25 -9.60 15.61
C ARG A 302 32.96 -8.26 15.48
N ALA A 303 32.51 -7.26 16.22
CA ALA A 303 33.17 -5.95 16.26
C ALA A 303 34.59 -6.03 16.85
N GLY A 304 34.89 -7.05 17.67
CA GLY A 304 36.21 -7.24 18.26
C GLY A 304 36.65 -6.04 19.11
N ASN A 305 37.89 -5.57 18.92
CA ASN A 305 38.43 -4.33 19.52
C ASN A 305 38.05 -3.05 18.75
N GLY A 306 37.22 -3.15 17.71
CA GLY A 306 36.85 -2.05 16.83
C GLY A 306 36.89 -2.43 15.34
N VAL A 307 36.20 -1.65 14.51
CA VAL A 307 36.27 -1.76 13.05
C VAL A 307 37.70 -1.47 12.60
N PRO A 308 38.32 -2.27 11.71
CA PRO A 308 39.69 -2.03 11.26
C PRO A 308 39.89 -0.60 10.75
N SER A 309 40.99 0.03 11.16
CA SER A 309 41.46 1.32 10.64
C SER A 309 41.93 1.18 9.19
N THR A 310 41.02 0.91 8.26
CA THR A 310 41.30 1.01 6.82
C THR A 310 41.23 2.47 6.38
N GLU A 311 41.94 2.82 5.30
CA GLU A 311 42.08 4.22 4.85
C GLU A 311 40.79 4.79 4.24
N THR A 312 39.86 3.95 3.73
CA THR A 312 38.69 4.45 2.98
C THR A 312 37.37 4.31 3.75
N VAL A 313 36.48 5.30 3.58
CA VAL A 313 35.11 5.27 4.14
C VAL A 313 34.28 4.08 3.64
N GLN A 314 34.58 3.57 2.44
CA GLN A 314 33.84 2.44 1.86
C GLN A 314 34.18 1.13 2.56
N GLU A 315 35.46 0.88 2.84
CA GLU A 315 35.90 -0.33 3.54
C GLU A 315 35.44 -0.32 5.00
N GLN A 316 35.51 0.83 5.66
CA GLN A 316 35.00 1.00 7.03
C GLN A 316 33.50 0.71 7.11
N TRP A 317 32.70 1.22 6.16
CA TRP A 317 31.27 0.93 6.12
C TRP A 317 30.98 -0.54 5.81
N ALA A 318 31.69 -1.16 4.87
CA ALA A 318 31.51 -2.57 4.54
C ALA A 318 31.79 -3.49 5.75
N ALA A 319 32.81 -3.16 6.55
CA ALA A 319 33.09 -3.88 7.79
C ALA A 319 32.00 -3.69 8.85
N ILE A 320 31.45 -2.48 9.00
CA ILE A 320 30.30 -2.23 9.89
C ILE A 320 29.07 -3.01 9.43
N GLU A 321 28.80 -3.03 8.12
CA GLU A 321 27.68 -3.77 7.55
C GLU A 321 27.80 -5.27 7.83
N ASP A 322 28.97 -5.88 7.59
CA ASP A 322 29.20 -7.30 7.88
C ASP A 322 28.90 -7.66 9.34
N VAL A 323 29.35 -6.82 10.30
CA VAL A 323 29.09 -7.03 11.73
C VAL A 323 27.59 -7.15 12.03
N PHE A 324 26.78 -6.21 11.56
CA PHE A 324 25.34 -6.20 11.85
C PHE A 324 24.56 -7.23 11.02
N ILE A 325 24.91 -7.41 9.75
CA ILE A 325 24.20 -8.31 8.85
C ILE A 325 24.39 -9.75 9.27
N THR A 326 25.61 -10.21 9.48
CA THR A 326 25.80 -11.63 9.81
C THR A 326 25.33 -11.94 11.24
N ALA A 327 25.42 -10.99 12.17
CA ALA A 327 24.79 -11.14 13.48
C ALA A 327 23.26 -11.31 13.35
N SER A 328 22.64 -10.55 12.44
CA SER A 328 21.22 -10.65 12.14
C SER A 328 20.85 -11.97 11.46
N GLU A 329 21.65 -12.45 10.50
CA GLU A 329 21.46 -13.75 9.85
C GLU A 329 21.49 -14.90 10.85
N LYS A 330 22.41 -14.84 11.81
CA LYS A 330 22.56 -15.87 12.84
C LYS A 330 21.46 -15.86 13.89
N ILE A 331 21.03 -14.67 14.33
CA ILE A 331 20.14 -14.53 15.50
C ILE A 331 18.70 -14.19 15.12
N LEU A 332 18.49 -13.20 14.24
CA LEU A 332 17.16 -12.68 13.91
C LEU A 332 16.48 -13.48 12.81
N GLY A 333 17.23 -13.87 11.77
CA GLY A 333 16.66 -14.53 10.59
C GLY A 333 15.65 -13.63 9.86
N VAL A 334 14.95 -14.20 8.89
CA VAL A 334 13.95 -13.51 8.06
C VAL A 334 12.55 -13.73 8.66
N PRO A 335 11.64 -12.73 8.65
CA PRO A 335 10.30 -12.90 9.16
C PRO A 335 9.60 -14.08 8.49
N GLY A 336 9.11 -15.03 9.29
CA GLY A 336 8.29 -16.12 8.79
C GLY A 336 6.96 -15.59 8.26
N THR A 337 6.55 -15.98 7.06
CA THR A 337 5.22 -15.69 6.50
C THR A 337 4.11 -16.56 7.11
N LYS A 338 4.26 -17.01 8.36
CA LYS A 338 3.19 -17.75 9.04
C LYS A 338 2.13 -16.76 9.48
N ARG A 339 1.09 -16.58 8.67
CA ARG A 339 -0.19 -16.21 9.26
C ARG A 339 -0.77 -17.49 9.85
N GLU A 340 -1.44 -17.35 10.98
CA GLU A 340 -2.09 -18.47 11.63
C GLU A 340 -3.20 -19.00 10.74
N GLU A 341 -3.17 -20.30 10.46
CA GLU A 341 -4.28 -21.00 9.83
C GLU A 341 -5.52 -20.86 10.71
N TRP A 342 -6.53 -20.16 10.20
CA TRP A 342 -7.73 -19.83 10.98
C TRP A 342 -8.75 -20.97 10.98
N ILE A 343 -8.62 -21.95 10.09
CA ILE A 343 -9.49 -23.13 10.00
C ILE A 343 -9.01 -24.15 11.02
N SER A 344 -9.89 -24.58 11.92
CA SER A 344 -9.57 -25.55 12.96
C SER A 344 -9.42 -26.96 12.41
N ASP A 345 -8.68 -27.81 13.13
CA ASP A 345 -8.54 -29.23 12.80
C ASP A 345 -9.90 -29.94 12.75
N ALA A 346 -10.84 -29.55 13.61
CA ALA A 346 -12.21 -30.09 13.62
C ALA A 346 -12.96 -29.77 12.32
N THR A 347 -12.78 -28.57 11.76
CA THR A 347 -13.38 -28.22 10.47
C THR A 347 -12.68 -28.93 9.32
N TRP A 348 -11.35 -29.10 9.37
CA TRP A 348 -10.63 -29.93 8.40
C TRP A 348 -11.10 -31.38 8.42
N GLN A 349 -11.39 -31.93 9.61
CA GLN A 349 -11.98 -33.26 9.74
C GLN A 349 -13.36 -33.34 9.05
N LYS A 350 -14.24 -32.35 9.26
CA LYS A 350 -15.53 -32.29 8.54
C LYS A 350 -15.38 -32.16 7.03
N ILE A 351 -14.39 -31.41 6.56
CA ILE A 351 -14.06 -31.31 5.12
C ILE A 351 -13.62 -32.68 4.60
N ALA A 352 -12.79 -33.41 5.34
CA ALA A 352 -12.39 -34.77 5.00
C ALA A 352 -13.58 -35.75 5.00
N GLU A 353 -14.48 -35.66 5.98
CA GLU A 353 -15.73 -36.44 6.00
C GLU A 353 -16.61 -36.14 4.78
N ARG A 354 -16.70 -34.87 4.37
CA ARG A 354 -17.44 -34.48 3.16
C ARG A 354 -16.82 -35.10 1.91
N LYS A 355 -15.49 -35.08 1.81
CA LYS A 355 -14.75 -35.73 0.72
C LYS A 355 -14.96 -37.26 0.71
N GLU A 356 -15.00 -37.89 1.88
CA GLU A 356 -15.29 -39.33 2.01
C GLU A 356 -16.75 -39.67 1.64
N ALA A 357 -17.71 -38.82 2.01
CA ALA A 357 -19.10 -38.96 1.56
C ALA A 357 -19.20 -38.87 0.03
N LYS A 358 -18.44 -37.97 -0.61
CA LYS A 358 -18.32 -37.91 -2.06
C LYS A 358 -17.74 -39.20 -2.64
N ALA A 359 -16.70 -39.75 -2.03
CA ALA A 359 -16.14 -41.06 -2.42
C ALA A 359 -17.13 -42.21 -2.22
N ALA A 360 -18.04 -42.12 -1.23
CA ALA A 360 -19.10 -43.10 -1.00
C ALA A 360 -20.19 -43.03 -2.09
N ILE A 361 -20.54 -41.83 -2.60
CA ILE A 361 -21.43 -41.66 -3.76
C ILE A 361 -20.89 -42.42 -4.97
N GLU A 362 -19.58 -42.31 -5.22
CA GLU A 362 -18.92 -42.99 -6.35
C GLU A 362 -18.81 -44.50 -6.16
N ARG A 363 -18.60 -44.98 -4.92
CA ARG A 363 -18.56 -46.42 -4.60
C ARG A 363 -19.94 -47.08 -4.50
N ALA A 364 -21.03 -46.30 -4.47
CA ALA A 364 -22.37 -46.82 -4.25
C ALA A 364 -22.81 -47.76 -5.38
N LYS A 365 -23.05 -49.04 -5.02
CA LYS A 365 -23.45 -50.09 -5.97
C LYS A 365 -24.94 -50.08 -6.33
N ASN A 366 -25.77 -49.31 -5.61
CA ASN A 366 -27.21 -49.22 -5.86
C ASN A 366 -27.73 -47.80 -5.59
N VAL A 367 -28.93 -47.52 -6.10
CA VAL A 367 -29.57 -46.19 -6.06
C VAL A 367 -29.84 -45.72 -4.63
N ILE A 368 -30.25 -46.62 -3.73
CA ILE A 368 -30.58 -46.27 -2.34
C ILE A 368 -29.34 -45.77 -1.61
N LYS A 369 -28.24 -46.55 -1.63
CA LYS A 369 -26.96 -46.15 -1.01
C LYS A 369 -26.39 -44.88 -1.60
N ARG A 370 -26.63 -44.65 -2.90
CA ARG A 370 -26.22 -43.41 -3.57
C ARG A 370 -27.01 -42.20 -3.04
N ILE A 371 -28.32 -42.32 -2.89
CA ILE A 371 -29.18 -41.27 -2.32
C ILE A 371 -28.79 -40.97 -0.86
N GLU A 372 -28.50 -42.00 -0.07
CA GLU A 372 -28.03 -41.85 1.31
C GLU A 372 -26.69 -41.11 1.40
N ALA A 373 -25.71 -41.50 0.57
CA ALA A 373 -24.41 -40.84 0.51
C ALA A 373 -24.51 -39.39 0.00
N ASP A 374 -25.38 -39.13 -0.99
CA ASP A 374 -25.65 -37.78 -1.53
C ASP A 374 -26.30 -36.87 -0.47
N ARG A 375 -27.28 -37.41 0.26
CA ARG A 375 -27.89 -36.70 1.40
C ARG A 375 -26.85 -36.37 2.47
N ARG A 376 -26.00 -37.34 2.85
CA ARG A 376 -24.93 -37.12 3.83
C ARG A 376 -23.93 -36.07 3.35
N TYR A 377 -23.60 -36.07 2.06
CA TYR A 377 -22.73 -35.06 1.46
C TYR A 377 -23.34 -33.65 1.54
N GLU A 378 -24.64 -33.48 1.21
CA GLU A 378 -25.31 -32.17 1.33
C GLU A 378 -25.48 -31.71 2.78
N GLU A 379 -25.67 -32.62 3.74
CA GLU A 379 -25.66 -32.32 5.17
C GLU A 379 -24.26 -31.82 5.61
N LEU A 380 -23.21 -32.60 5.30
CA LEU A 380 -21.82 -32.23 5.61
C LEU A 380 -21.39 -30.93 4.93
N LYS A 381 -21.84 -30.66 3.71
CA LYS A 381 -21.60 -29.39 3.02
C LYS A 381 -22.17 -28.19 3.80
N ARG A 382 -23.34 -28.32 4.43
CA ARG A 382 -23.90 -27.29 5.32
C ARG A 382 -23.14 -27.21 6.63
N GLU A 383 -22.81 -28.35 7.23
CA GLU A 383 -22.03 -28.41 8.48
C GLU A 383 -20.65 -27.76 8.32
N VAL A 384 -19.97 -27.99 7.20
CA VAL A 384 -18.69 -27.36 6.83
C VAL A 384 -18.86 -25.86 6.62
N ASP A 385 -19.87 -25.42 5.87
CA ASP A 385 -20.13 -23.99 5.67
C ASP A 385 -20.40 -23.28 7.02
N ILE A 386 -21.09 -23.93 7.98
CA ILE A 386 -21.31 -23.42 9.35
C ILE A 386 -20.02 -23.43 10.17
N ALA A 387 -19.25 -24.52 10.13
CA ALA A 387 -18.01 -24.67 10.90
C ALA A 387 -16.95 -23.66 10.45
N LEU A 388 -16.82 -23.42 9.14
CA LEU A 388 -15.96 -22.37 8.59
C LEU A 388 -16.37 -20.97 9.06
N GLN A 389 -17.67 -20.68 9.11
CA GLN A 389 -18.14 -19.41 9.68
C GLN A 389 -17.78 -19.29 11.16
N SER A 390 -17.90 -20.38 11.93
CA SER A 390 -17.56 -20.43 13.35
C SER A 390 -16.06 -20.26 13.60
N ASP A 391 -15.20 -20.98 12.88
CA ASP A 391 -13.74 -20.87 12.96
C ASP A 391 -13.26 -19.47 12.59
N ARG A 392 -13.79 -18.92 11.50
CA ARG A 392 -13.49 -17.55 11.09
C ARG A 392 -13.85 -16.58 12.20
N GLN A 393 -14.97 -16.84 12.87
CA GLN A 393 -15.42 -16.05 13.98
C GLN A 393 -14.52 -16.17 15.21
N LEU A 394 -14.07 -17.38 15.57
CA LEU A 394 -13.13 -17.62 16.67
C LEU A 394 -11.78 -16.95 16.41
N TRP A 395 -11.28 -17.02 15.18
CA TRP A 395 -10.07 -16.34 14.76
C TRP A 395 -10.17 -14.81 14.94
N PHE A 396 -11.31 -14.21 14.55
CA PHE A 396 -11.54 -12.78 14.83
C PHE A 396 -11.56 -12.48 16.34
N CYS A 397 -12.10 -13.38 17.18
CA CYS A 397 -12.08 -13.22 18.64
C CYS A 397 -10.66 -13.28 19.21
N ALA A 398 -9.87 -14.25 18.77
CA ALA A 398 -8.48 -14.40 19.19
C ALA A 398 -7.66 -13.16 18.82
N LEU A 399 -7.79 -12.69 17.57
CA LEU A 399 -7.13 -11.48 17.09
C LEU A 399 -7.55 -10.26 17.93
N ALA A 400 -8.85 -10.08 18.22
CA ALA A 400 -9.33 -8.99 19.05
C ALA A 400 -8.84 -9.07 20.50
N ALA A 401 -8.75 -10.27 21.07
CA ALA A 401 -8.23 -10.50 22.42
C ALA A 401 -6.72 -10.24 22.50
N GLU A 402 -5.94 -10.60 21.47
CA GLU A 402 -4.52 -10.27 21.35
C GLU A 402 -4.31 -8.75 21.37
N GLY A 403 -5.08 -8.00 20.56
CA GLY A 403 -5.00 -6.54 20.56
C GLY A 403 -5.38 -5.91 21.89
N LYS A 404 -6.33 -6.51 22.63
CA LYS A 404 -6.66 -6.06 24.00
C LYS A 404 -5.48 -6.23 24.95
N LYS A 405 -4.78 -7.37 24.90
CA LYS A 405 -3.60 -7.65 25.74
C LYS A 405 -2.45 -6.67 25.44
N LYS A 406 -2.11 -6.51 24.16
CA LYS A 406 -1.04 -5.59 23.73
C LYS A 406 -1.37 -4.12 24.05
N MET A 407 -2.63 -3.71 23.89
CA MET A 407 -3.05 -2.34 24.23
C MET A 407 -3.03 -2.03 25.73
N ALA A 408 -3.42 -3.00 26.57
CA ALA A 408 -3.45 -2.82 28.01
C ALA A 408 -2.05 -2.79 28.64
N ALA A 409 -1.07 -3.48 28.02
CA ALA A 409 0.29 -3.56 28.53
C ALA A 409 1.21 -2.45 27.99
N GLU A 410 1.05 -2.01 26.73
CA GLU A 410 2.13 -1.31 26.01
C GLU A 410 1.70 -0.02 25.29
N GLY A 411 0.41 0.31 25.20
CA GLY A 411 -0.04 1.51 24.47
C GLY A 411 0.26 1.49 22.96
N ASP A 412 0.57 0.32 22.39
CA ASP A 412 0.97 0.13 21.00
C ASP A 412 -0.19 0.27 19.99
N MET A 413 -0.42 1.51 19.55
CA MET A 413 -1.41 1.86 18.54
C MET A 413 -1.11 1.24 17.16
N LYS A 414 0.16 0.92 16.84
CA LYS A 414 0.57 0.41 15.53
C LYS A 414 0.10 -1.02 15.35
N HIS A 415 0.32 -1.88 16.34
CA HIS A 415 -0.22 -3.25 16.34
C HIS A 415 -1.75 -3.27 16.23
N LEU A 416 -2.44 -2.34 16.91
CA LEU A 416 -3.89 -2.19 16.76
C LEU A 416 -4.28 -1.79 15.32
N TYR A 417 -3.56 -0.86 14.69
CA TYR A 417 -3.81 -0.49 13.29
C TYR A 417 -3.51 -1.64 12.31
N GLU A 418 -2.45 -2.42 12.54
CA GLU A 418 -2.15 -3.62 11.76
C GLU A 418 -3.23 -4.67 11.92
N MET A 419 -3.72 -4.89 13.13
CA MET A 419 -4.88 -5.75 13.39
C MET A 419 -6.14 -5.24 12.70
N ILE A 420 -6.47 -3.94 12.83
CA ILE A 420 -7.61 -3.34 12.14
C ILE A 420 -7.45 -3.48 10.63
N ARG A 421 -6.23 -3.39 10.10
CA ARG A 421 -5.94 -3.65 8.69
C ARG A 421 -6.16 -5.13 8.33
N ARG A 422 -5.73 -6.07 9.17
CA ARG A 422 -6.03 -7.52 9.05
C ARG A 422 -7.53 -7.81 9.11
N VAL A 423 -8.31 -7.02 9.86
CA VAL A 423 -9.78 -7.15 9.97
C VAL A 423 -10.53 -6.46 8.83
N LYS A 424 -10.03 -5.32 8.34
CA LYS A 424 -10.62 -4.55 7.21
C LYS A 424 -10.48 -5.25 5.87
N VAL A 425 -9.45 -6.07 5.72
CA VAL A 425 -8.95 -6.54 4.44
C VAL A 425 -8.96 -8.06 4.52
N ASP A 426 -10.06 -8.68 4.06
CA ASP A 426 -10.23 -10.14 4.12
C ASP A 426 -9.05 -10.90 3.48
N GLU A 427 -8.30 -10.26 2.57
CA GLU A 427 -7.02 -10.72 2.01
C GLU A 427 -6.17 -9.51 1.54
N PRO A 428 -4.81 -9.55 1.60
CA PRO A 428 -3.94 -8.45 1.19
C PRO A 428 -4.34 -7.91 -0.19
N HIS A 429 -4.29 -6.58 -0.36
CA HIS A 429 -4.69 -5.96 -1.62
C HIS A 429 -3.95 -6.63 -2.78
N ALA A 430 -4.69 -7.09 -3.79
CA ALA A 430 -4.12 -7.63 -5.00
C ALA A 430 -3.06 -6.65 -5.52
N LYS A 431 -1.88 -7.14 -5.88
CA LYS A 431 -0.95 -6.28 -6.64
C LYS A 431 -1.62 -5.99 -7.99
N LYS A 432 -2.13 -4.76 -8.14
CA LYS A 432 -2.78 -4.31 -9.38
C LYS A 432 -1.70 -3.85 -10.36
N PRO A 433 -1.72 -4.32 -11.62
CA PRO A 433 -0.88 -3.78 -12.69
C PRO A 433 -1.11 -2.26 -12.88
N ILE A 434 -0.08 -1.54 -13.31
CA ILE A 434 -0.16 -0.08 -13.57
C ILE A 434 -0.31 0.23 -15.05
N LYS A 435 -0.78 1.43 -15.39
CA LYS A 435 -0.91 1.90 -16.78
C LYS A 435 0.34 2.64 -17.25
N SER A 436 0.69 2.44 -18.52
CA SER A 436 1.62 3.27 -19.27
C SER A 436 1.07 4.69 -19.44
N THR A 437 1.91 5.61 -19.92
CA THR A 437 1.50 6.98 -20.27
C THR A 437 0.40 7.02 -21.34
N ASN A 438 0.36 6.02 -22.23
CA ASN A 438 -0.64 5.88 -23.28
C ASN A 438 -1.91 5.13 -22.83
N GLY A 439 -2.00 4.76 -21.55
CA GLY A 439 -3.18 4.09 -20.97
C GLY A 439 -3.19 2.56 -21.06
N GLN A 440 -2.18 1.94 -21.66
CA GLN A 440 -2.05 0.47 -21.74
C GLN A 440 -1.67 -0.14 -20.40
N LEU A 441 -2.24 -1.30 -20.05
CA LEU A 441 -1.93 -1.99 -18.80
C LEU A 441 -0.57 -2.71 -18.89
N LEU A 442 0.34 -2.43 -17.95
CA LEU A 442 1.66 -3.03 -17.84
C LEU A 442 1.62 -4.12 -16.76
N THR A 443 1.68 -5.39 -17.16
CA THR A 443 1.64 -6.55 -16.26
C THR A 443 3.02 -7.13 -15.96
N ASN A 444 4.01 -6.92 -16.84
CA ASN A 444 5.40 -7.31 -16.65
C ASN A 444 6.06 -6.49 -15.52
N PRO A 445 6.70 -7.12 -14.51
CA PRO A 445 7.41 -6.41 -13.45
C PRO A 445 8.48 -5.44 -13.93
N SER A 446 9.20 -5.75 -15.02
CA SER A 446 10.25 -4.87 -15.58
C SER A 446 9.66 -3.59 -16.15
N ASP A 447 8.63 -3.71 -16.99
CA ASP A 447 7.98 -2.56 -17.63
C ASP A 447 7.29 -1.66 -16.58
N GLN A 448 6.71 -2.28 -15.55
CA GLN A 448 6.16 -1.54 -14.42
C GLN A 448 7.26 -0.78 -13.64
N LEU A 449 8.41 -1.41 -13.40
CA LEU A 449 9.54 -0.78 -12.72
C LEU A 449 10.09 0.41 -13.51
N GLU A 450 10.24 0.27 -14.83
CA GLU A 450 10.66 1.37 -15.71
C GLU A 450 9.64 2.51 -15.71
N ARG A 451 8.34 2.18 -15.78
CA ARG A 451 7.27 3.17 -15.68
C ARG A 451 7.29 3.93 -14.36
N TRP A 452 7.57 3.25 -13.23
CA TRP A 452 7.75 3.92 -11.94
C TRP A 452 8.97 4.84 -11.92
N ALA A 453 10.09 4.37 -12.46
CA ALA A 453 11.33 5.14 -12.54
C ALA A 453 11.14 6.41 -13.38
N GLU A 454 10.44 6.29 -14.52
CA GLU A 454 10.05 7.42 -15.37
C GLU A 454 9.16 8.41 -14.59
N HIS A 455 8.12 7.92 -13.90
CA HIS A 455 7.20 8.76 -13.14
C HIS A 455 7.90 9.56 -12.03
N PHE A 456 8.68 8.90 -11.18
CA PHE A 456 9.40 9.58 -10.10
C PHE A 456 10.59 10.40 -10.63
N GLY A 457 11.21 9.99 -11.74
CA GLY A 457 12.23 10.78 -12.43
C GLY A 457 11.70 12.13 -12.89
N GLN A 458 10.51 12.17 -13.51
CA GLN A 458 9.87 13.44 -13.92
C GLN A 458 9.53 14.34 -12.73
N LEU A 459 9.22 13.76 -11.57
CA LEU A 459 8.93 14.52 -10.34
C LEU A 459 10.22 15.10 -9.73
N LEU A 460 11.28 14.29 -9.64
CA LEU A 460 12.52 14.62 -8.91
C LEU A 460 13.58 15.35 -9.76
N ALA A 461 13.55 15.19 -11.08
CA ALA A 461 14.49 15.78 -12.03
C ALA A 461 13.75 16.34 -13.26
N PRO A 462 13.01 17.47 -13.11
CA PRO A 462 12.28 18.06 -14.23
C PRO A 462 13.24 18.62 -15.31
N PRO A 463 12.84 18.66 -16.59
CA PRO A 463 13.75 18.95 -17.70
C PRO A 463 14.49 20.29 -17.61
N ALA A 464 15.78 20.26 -17.96
CA ALA A 464 16.78 21.34 -17.83
C ALA A 464 16.36 22.73 -18.36
N ARG A 465 15.43 22.80 -19.33
CA ARG A 465 14.93 24.06 -19.91
C ARG A 465 14.20 24.94 -18.87
N LYS A 466 13.63 24.36 -17.81
CA LYS A 466 13.00 25.10 -16.70
C LYS A 466 13.96 25.46 -15.56
N GLN A 467 15.04 24.68 -15.35
CA GLN A 467 16.09 24.98 -14.34
C GLN A 467 16.93 26.22 -14.73
N ARG A 468 17.25 26.39 -16.03
CA ARG A 468 18.08 27.52 -16.50
C ARG A 468 17.46 28.91 -16.28
N GLN A 469 16.14 29.03 -16.15
CA GLN A 469 15.49 30.32 -15.86
C GLN A 469 15.65 30.79 -14.41
N CYS A 470 15.99 29.89 -13.47
CA CYS A 470 16.19 30.23 -12.06
C CYS A 470 17.68 30.35 -11.67
N ALA A 471 18.59 29.74 -12.43
CA ALA A 471 20.01 29.59 -12.04
C ALA A 471 20.85 30.87 -12.14
N ASP A 472 20.44 31.88 -12.93
CA ASP A 472 21.25 33.08 -13.20
C ASP A 472 20.82 34.35 -12.46
N ARG A 473 19.79 34.29 -11.61
CA ARG A 473 19.43 35.44 -10.74
C ARG A 473 20.12 35.29 -9.40
N GLN A 474 21.06 36.19 -9.10
CA GLN A 474 21.53 36.36 -7.72
C GLN A 474 20.31 36.64 -6.83
N PRO A 475 20.18 35.93 -5.70
CA PRO A 475 19.02 36.09 -4.84
C PRO A 475 18.97 37.53 -4.30
N PRO A 476 17.78 38.15 -4.21
CA PRO A 476 17.62 39.37 -3.42
C PRO A 476 18.01 39.03 -1.98
N GLU A 477 18.99 39.74 -1.41
CA GLU A 477 19.35 39.54 -0.01
C GLU A 477 18.16 39.94 0.87
N PRO A 478 17.62 39.01 1.67
CA PRO A 478 16.53 39.33 2.58
C PRO A 478 17.06 40.25 3.69
N PRO A 479 16.38 41.36 3.99
CA PRO A 479 16.80 42.25 5.06
C PRO A 479 16.65 41.56 6.43
N HIS A 480 17.58 41.81 7.35
CA HIS A 480 17.47 41.44 8.78
C HIS A 480 17.31 39.94 9.11
N VAL A 481 17.93 39.03 8.33
CA VAL A 481 18.00 37.60 8.71
C VAL A 481 18.78 37.45 10.03
N ARG A 482 18.10 36.97 11.07
CA ARG A 482 18.73 36.67 12.36
C ARG A 482 19.68 35.48 12.23
N ARG A 483 20.91 35.67 12.72
CA ARG A 483 21.93 34.63 12.79
C ARG A 483 21.83 33.81 14.06
N ILE A 484 22.17 32.53 13.97
CA ILE A 484 22.33 31.64 15.12
C ILE A 484 23.62 31.96 15.87
N GLY A 485 23.68 31.57 17.15
CA GLY A 485 24.90 31.64 17.96
C GLY A 485 25.95 30.63 17.52
N GLN A 486 27.03 30.48 18.30
CA GLN A 486 28.11 29.55 17.97
C GLN A 486 27.61 28.09 18.00
N VAL A 487 27.86 27.35 16.92
CA VAL A 487 27.58 25.92 16.79
C VAL A 487 28.91 25.20 16.60
N SER A 488 29.09 24.05 17.28
CA SER A 488 30.31 23.24 17.16
C SER A 488 30.52 22.71 15.74
N SER A 489 31.71 22.99 15.19
CA SER A 489 32.24 22.40 13.96
C SER A 489 33.16 21.20 14.19
N GLU A 490 33.38 20.83 15.45
CA GLU A 490 34.24 19.70 15.84
C GLU A 490 33.65 18.35 15.40
N GLU A 491 34.46 17.31 15.39
CA GLU A 491 34.02 15.95 15.08
C GLU A 491 32.86 15.49 16.00
N PRO A 492 31.94 14.64 15.52
CA PRO A 492 30.90 14.02 16.34
C PRO A 492 31.46 13.18 17.48
N THR A 493 30.98 13.39 18.71
CA THR A 493 31.36 12.52 19.83
C THR A 493 30.55 11.23 19.85
N VAL A 494 31.06 10.20 20.52
CA VAL A 494 30.31 8.94 20.75
C VAL A 494 28.96 9.21 21.42
N GLN A 495 28.90 10.15 22.38
CA GLN A 495 27.67 10.50 23.10
C GLN A 495 26.64 11.16 22.18
N GLU A 496 27.06 12.02 21.26
CA GLU A 496 26.16 12.63 20.27
C GLU A 496 25.57 11.57 19.32
N ILE A 497 26.39 10.61 18.90
CA ILE A 497 25.97 9.49 18.04
C ILE A 497 24.98 8.60 18.79
N GLU A 498 25.27 8.27 20.06
CA GLU A 498 24.38 7.47 20.90
C GLU A 498 23.01 8.15 21.09
N ALA A 499 23.00 9.44 21.41
CA ALA A 499 21.77 10.21 21.54
C ALA A 499 20.98 10.24 20.22
N ALA A 500 21.67 10.35 19.08
CA ALA A 500 21.05 10.30 17.77
C ALA A 500 20.42 8.92 17.47
N ILE A 501 21.08 7.82 17.82
CA ILE A 501 20.55 6.45 17.67
C ILE A 501 19.30 6.27 18.53
N GLN A 502 19.36 6.67 19.81
CA GLN A 502 18.23 6.55 20.73
C GLN A 502 16.99 7.33 20.24
N ALA A 503 17.20 8.51 19.66
CA ALA A 503 16.16 9.38 19.12
C ALA A 503 15.61 8.98 17.74
N MET A 504 16.15 7.93 17.09
CA MET A 504 15.60 7.46 15.81
C MET A 504 14.19 6.87 15.98
N GLU A 505 13.37 6.94 14.94
CA GLU A 505 12.10 6.20 14.92
C GLU A 505 12.38 4.71 14.65
N CYS A 506 11.78 3.83 15.45
CA CYS A 506 11.69 2.41 15.12
C CYS A 506 10.62 2.21 14.03
N ASP A 507 10.53 1.01 13.49
CA ASP A 507 9.56 0.53 12.51
C ASP A 507 9.69 1.09 11.08
N ALA A 508 10.71 1.91 10.84
CA ALA A 508 11.05 2.34 9.49
C ALA A 508 11.82 1.22 8.76
N GLU A 509 11.33 0.81 7.58
CA GLU A 509 12.06 -0.14 6.74
C GLU A 509 13.49 0.39 6.45
N PRO A 510 14.51 -0.50 6.52
CA PRO A 510 15.91 -0.11 6.33
C PRO A 510 16.20 0.24 4.86
N GLY A 511 17.37 0.85 4.64
CA GLY A 511 17.86 1.18 3.31
C GLY A 511 18.41 -0.04 2.57
N ILE A 512 19.26 0.21 1.58
CA ILE A 512 19.96 -0.84 0.81
C ILE A 512 20.90 -1.68 1.69
N ASP A 513 21.35 -1.10 2.80
CA ASP A 513 22.18 -1.70 3.84
C ASP A 513 21.46 -2.77 4.67
N ARG A 514 20.12 -2.83 4.64
CA ARG A 514 19.29 -3.78 5.44
C ARG A 514 19.44 -3.67 6.97
N ILE A 515 20.23 -2.74 7.48
CA ILE A 515 20.39 -2.46 8.91
C ILE A 515 19.27 -1.53 9.37
N SER A 516 18.53 -1.93 10.41
CA SER A 516 17.41 -1.16 10.94
C SER A 516 17.79 -0.32 12.17
N ALA A 517 16.93 0.62 12.55
CA ALA A 517 17.13 1.42 13.76
C ALA A 517 17.08 0.56 15.04
N GLU A 518 16.26 -0.48 15.07
CA GLU A 518 16.12 -1.43 16.18
C GLU A 518 17.42 -2.20 16.43
N MET A 519 18.14 -2.56 15.38
CA MET A 519 19.44 -3.23 15.49
C MET A 519 20.45 -2.34 16.21
N LEU A 520 20.53 -1.06 15.84
CA LEU A 520 21.42 -0.11 16.51
C LEU A 520 20.94 0.18 17.94
N LYS A 521 19.63 0.26 18.16
CA LYS A 521 19.04 0.48 19.48
C LYS A 521 19.11 -0.73 20.41
N ALA A 522 19.52 -1.90 19.92
CA ALA A 522 19.73 -3.06 20.77
C ALA A 522 20.79 -2.78 21.85
N ASP A 523 21.87 -2.10 21.48
CA ASP A 523 22.89 -1.54 22.36
C ASP A 523 23.40 -0.21 21.75
N PRO A 524 22.75 0.94 22.06
CA PRO A 524 23.05 2.23 21.45
C PRO A 524 24.51 2.68 21.66
N THR A 525 25.06 2.40 22.85
CA THR A 525 26.44 2.76 23.20
C THR A 525 27.43 1.98 22.34
N LEU A 526 27.25 0.66 22.23
CA LEU A 526 28.09 -0.19 21.39
C LEU A 526 27.99 0.21 19.91
N ALA A 527 26.77 0.45 19.42
CA ALA A 527 26.55 0.90 18.04
C ALA A 527 27.23 2.25 17.77
N ALA A 528 27.18 3.19 18.72
CA ALA A 528 27.86 4.48 18.60
C ALA A 528 29.39 4.33 18.55
N GLN A 529 29.97 3.45 19.38
CA GLN A 529 31.41 3.15 19.35
C GLN A 529 31.85 2.56 18.00
N ILE A 530 31.03 1.67 17.42
CA ILE A 530 31.28 1.07 16.11
C ILE A 530 31.22 2.11 14.98
N LEU A 531 30.26 3.05 15.03
CA LEU A 531 30.06 4.06 13.98
C LEU A 531 31.03 5.26 14.07
N HIS A 532 31.56 5.55 15.26
CA HIS A 532 32.32 6.78 15.52
C HIS A 532 33.55 6.97 14.61
N PRO A 533 34.44 5.97 14.40
CA PRO A 533 35.61 6.15 13.52
C PRO A 533 35.23 6.51 12.08
N LEU A 534 34.16 5.90 11.56
CA LEU A 534 33.62 6.22 10.24
C LEU A 534 33.10 7.66 10.20
N PHE A 535 32.41 8.11 11.24
CA PHE A 535 31.85 9.45 11.31
C PHE A 535 32.95 10.51 11.35
N CYS A 536 34.04 10.30 12.12
CA CYS A 536 35.21 11.18 12.12
C CYS A 536 35.85 11.26 10.72
N THR A 537 36.03 10.11 10.06
CA THR A 537 36.60 10.05 8.70
C THR A 537 35.73 10.82 7.70
N ILE A 538 34.41 10.55 7.67
CA ILE A 538 33.45 11.29 6.84
C ILE A 538 33.46 12.78 7.15
N TRP A 539 33.48 13.14 8.44
CA TRP A 539 33.49 14.54 8.87
C TRP A 539 34.71 15.26 8.31
N ASN A 540 35.88 14.67 8.38
CA ASN A 540 37.13 15.27 7.93
C ASN A 540 37.25 15.36 6.41
N THR A 541 36.97 14.28 5.70
CA THR A 541 37.19 14.20 4.25
C THR A 541 36.02 14.74 3.42
N GLY A 542 34.80 14.77 3.97
CA GLY A 542 33.58 15.06 3.22
C GLY A 542 33.18 13.97 2.22
N THR A 543 33.83 12.80 2.26
CA THR A 543 33.52 11.65 1.41
C THR A 543 32.58 10.69 2.14
N PHE A 544 31.71 10.01 1.40
CA PHE A 544 30.72 9.10 1.97
C PHE A 544 30.78 7.72 1.33
N PRO A 545 30.35 6.65 2.05
CA PRO A 545 30.13 5.35 1.44
C PRO A 545 29.16 5.41 0.26
N VAL A 546 29.34 4.54 -0.72
CA VAL A 546 28.52 4.46 -1.94
C VAL A 546 27.05 4.19 -1.58
N ASP A 547 26.78 3.35 -0.59
CA ASP A 547 25.41 3.03 -0.17
C ASP A 547 24.67 4.24 0.41
N TRP A 548 25.41 5.20 0.97
CA TRP A 548 24.86 6.44 1.50
C TRP A 548 24.59 7.46 0.38
N THR A 549 25.06 7.21 -0.84
CA THR A 549 24.79 8.05 -2.03
C THR A 549 23.44 7.72 -2.67
N GLN A 550 22.70 6.74 -2.15
CA GLN A 550 21.47 6.25 -2.75
C GLN A 550 20.29 6.19 -1.76
N GLY A 551 19.10 6.58 -2.24
CA GLY A 551 17.84 6.38 -1.53
C GLY A 551 16.93 5.43 -2.30
N ILE A 552 16.26 4.51 -1.59
CA ILE A 552 15.31 3.57 -2.20
C ILE A 552 13.91 4.14 -2.12
N LEU A 553 13.27 4.39 -3.26
CA LEU A 553 11.90 4.87 -3.36
C LEU A 553 10.94 3.69 -3.47
N VAL A 554 9.98 3.62 -2.56
CA VAL A 554 8.91 2.61 -2.55
C VAL A 554 7.58 3.29 -2.89
N PRO A 555 6.91 2.92 -3.99
CA PRO A 555 5.61 3.48 -4.34
C PRO A 555 4.54 3.14 -3.28
N VAL A 556 3.80 4.15 -2.82
CA VAL A 556 2.66 4.03 -1.90
C VAL A 556 1.44 4.80 -2.44
N PRO A 557 0.21 4.25 -2.40
CA PRO A 557 -0.99 4.94 -2.89
C PRO A 557 -1.31 6.22 -2.10
N LYS A 558 -1.78 7.26 -2.78
CA LYS A 558 -2.31 8.47 -2.12
C LYS A 558 -3.68 8.14 -1.49
N LYS A 559 -3.88 8.53 -0.23
CA LYS A 559 -5.07 8.19 0.59
C LYS A 559 -6.43 8.50 -0.05
N GLU A 560 -6.51 9.50 -0.93
CA GLU A 560 -7.76 10.01 -1.49
C GLU A 560 -8.09 9.43 -2.88
N GLN A 561 -7.18 8.68 -3.50
CA GLN A 561 -7.31 8.21 -4.87
C GLN A 561 -7.67 6.73 -4.91
N THR A 562 -8.73 6.39 -5.64
CA THR A 562 -9.26 5.02 -5.72
C THR A 562 -8.67 4.24 -6.90
N ASP A 563 -8.30 4.91 -7.99
CA ASP A 563 -7.66 4.25 -9.14
C ASP A 563 -6.15 4.11 -8.95
N THR A 564 -5.74 2.98 -8.37
CA THR A 564 -4.33 2.64 -8.14
C THR A 564 -3.59 2.19 -9.40
N LYS A 565 -4.24 2.15 -10.58
CA LYS A 565 -3.57 1.82 -11.84
C LYS A 565 -2.79 3.01 -12.41
N ILE A 566 -3.14 4.23 -12.00
CA ILE A 566 -2.53 5.47 -12.52
C ILE A 566 -1.37 5.87 -11.61
N CYS A 567 -0.14 5.93 -12.14
CA CYS A 567 1.05 6.30 -11.35
C CYS A 567 0.91 7.65 -10.63
N GLY A 568 0.24 8.64 -11.23
CA GLY A 568 -0.02 9.95 -10.61
C GLY A 568 -0.81 9.90 -9.30
N ASN A 569 -1.54 8.79 -9.05
CA ASN A 569 -2.27 8.55 -7.81
C ASN A 569 -1.40 7.96 -6.69
N TRP A 570 -0.08 7.84 -6.92
CA TRP A 570 0.88 7.33 -5.95
C TRP A 570 1.84 8.43 -5.51
N THR A 571 2.47 8.19 -4.38
CA THR A 571 3.62 8.92 -3.85
C THR A 571 4.75 7.91 -3.60
N ALA A 572 5.96 8.37 -3.32
CA ALA A 572 7.03 7.51 -2.84
C ALA A 572 7.34 7.76 -1.36
N VAL A 573 7.60 6.68 -0.63
CA VAL A 573 8.33 6.71 0.64
C VAL A 573 9.78 6.41 0.33
N CYS A 574 10.72 7.11 0.98
CA CYS A 574 12.14 6.91 0.76
C CYS A 574 12.78 6.18 1.95
N GLN A 575 13.56 5.16 1.66
CA GLN A 575 14.39 4.41 2.59
C GLN A 575 15.84 4.83 2.37
N LEU A 576 16.46 5.34 3.43
CA LEU A 576 17.86 5.74 3.46
C LEU A 576 18.64 4.75 4.34
N CYS A 577 19.92 4.59 4.02
CA CYS A 577 20.87 3.90 4.87
C CYS A 577 20.83 4.45 6.30
N VAL A 578 20.86 3.55 7.29
CA VAL A 578 20.71 3.92 8.70
C VAL A 578 21.87 4.79 9.18
N GLY A 579 23.10 4.52 8.73
CA GLY A 579 24.27 5.31 9.08
C GLY A 579 24.14 6.78 8.65
N LEU A 580 23.63 7.01 7.43
CA LEU A 580 23.32 8.36 6.95
C LEU A 580 22.25 9.05 7.82
N LYS A 581 21.19 8.33 8.20
CA LYS A 581 20.14 8.88 9.08
C LYS A 581 20.71 9.30 10.43
N VAL A 582 21.58 8.48 11.03
CA VAL A 582 22.22 8.78 12.32
C VAL A 582 23.11 10.02 12.19
N LEU A 583 23.98 10.11 11.17
CA LEU A 583 24.82 11.30 10.97
C LEU A 583 23.98 12.57 10.73
N CYS A 584 22.93 12.49 9.91
CA CYS A 584 22.00 13.59 9.73
C CYS A 584 21.31 14.00 11.03
N LYS A 585 20.99 13.04 11.91
CA LYS A 585 20.38 13.30 13.21
C LYS A 585 21.35 13.96 14.18
N VAL A 586 22.64 13.59 14.17
CA VAL A 586 23.71 14.29 14.91
C VAL A 586 23.76 15.75 14.49
N ILE A 587 23.86 16.02 13.18
CA ILE A 587 23.89 17.39 12.66
C ILE A 587 22.61 18.14 13.06
N LEU A 588 21.45 17.49 12.94
CA LEU A 588 20.16 18.09 13.30
C LEU A 588 20.16 18.53 14.76
N ASN A 589 20.58 17.66 15.67
CA ASN A 589 20.62 17.96 17.11
C ASN A 589 21.50 19.18 17.42
N ARG A 590 22.60 19.38 16.68
CA ARG A 590 23.49 20.55 16.85
C ARG A 590 22.86 21.86 16.38
N ILE A 591 22.10 21.86 15.28
CA ILE A 591 21.62 23.10 14.65
C ILE A 591 20.15 23.41 14.90
N GLN A 592 19.34 22.42 15.32
CA GLN A 592 17.88 22.57 15.39
C GLN A 592 17.45 23.65 16.37
N GLN A 593 17.89 23.59 17.63
CA GLN A 593 17.49 24.56 18.64
C GLN A 593 18.02 25.98 18.34
N PRO A 594 19.30 26.17 17.97
CA PRO A 594 19.79 27.48 17.57
C PRO A 594 19.03 28.08 16.38
N ILE A 595 18.71 27.28 15.36
CA ILE A 595 17.93 27.74 14.21
C ILE A 595 16.50 28.09 14.65
N ASP A 596 15.83 27.23 15.42
CA ASP A 596 14.46 27.42 15.87
C ASP A 596 14.27 28.76 16.60
N ALA A 597 15.22 29.12 17.46
CA ALA A 597 15.24 30.39 18.19
C ALA A 597 15.27 31.63 17.27
N THR A 598 15.71 31.48 16.02
CA THR A 598 15.76 32.57 15.02
C THR A 598 14.58 32.58 14.05
N LEU A 599 13.77 31.51 13.99
CA LEU A 599 12.66 31.40 13.04
C LEU A 599 11.50 32.33 13.42
N ARG A 600 10.80 32.87 12.42
CA ARG A 600 9.63 33.74 12.60
C ARG A 600 8.55 33.09 13.48
N ARG A 601 7.90 33.90 14.33
CA ARG A 601 6.85 33.45 15.25
C ARG A 601 5.62 32.87 14.55
N GLN A 602 5.40 33.18 13.28
CA GLN A 602 4.28 32.73 12.47
C GLN A 602 4.49 31.32 11.89
N GLN A 603 5.71 30.79 11.94
CA GLN A 603 6.00 29.40 11.55
C GLN A 603 5.70 28.45 12.72
N ALA A 604 4.85 27.46 12.49
CA ALA A 604 4.47 26.47 13.51
C ALA A 604 4.85 25.02 13.17
N ALA A 605 5.17 24.70 11.91
CA ALA A 605 5.45 23.32 11.53
C ALA A 605 6.83 22.86 12.01
N TYR A 606 6.91 21.61 12.50
CA TYR A 606 8.15 20.96 12.96
C TYR A 606 8.86 21.66 14.13
N ARG A 607 8.16 22.53 14.86
CA ARG A 607 8.69 23.26 16.00
C ARG A 607 8.05 22.76 17.28
N GLU A 608 8.86 22.64 18.32
CA GLU A 608 8.38 22.21 19.63
C GLU A 608 7.38 23.22 20.21
N GLY A 609 6.36 22.73 20.92
CA GLY A 609 5.35 23.59 21.53
C GLY A 609 4.37 24.27 20.55
N ARG A 610 4.51 24.11 19.23
CA ARG A 610 3.65 24.76 18.22
C ARG A 610 2.80 23.75 17.47
N SER A 611 1.54 24.08 17.19
CA SER A 611 0.61 23.15 16.55
C SER A 611 -0.23 23.78 15.45
N ALA A 612 -0.69 22.97 14.50
CA ALA A 612 -1.66 23.41 13.49
C ALA A 612 -2.99 23.87 14.12
N LEU A 613 -3.31 23.34 15.30
CA LEU A 613 -4.51 23.71 16.07
C LEU A 613 -4.46 25.18 16.51
N ASP A 614 -3.26 25.67 16.87
CA ASP A 614 -3.06 27.07 17.26
C ASP A 614 -3.40 28.00 16.08
N HIS A 615 -2.95 27.67 14.86
CA HIS A 615 -3.32 28.43 13.65
C HIS A 615 -4.81 28.38 13.33
N ILE A 616 -5.45 27.20 13.46
CA ILE A 616 -6.88 27.04 13.22
C ILE A 616 -7.67 27.92 14.20
N ALA A 617 -7.30 27.91 15.49
CA ALA A 617 -7.93 28.76 16.49
C ALA A 617 -7.75 30.25 16.16
N THR A 618 -6.53 30.69 15.83
CA THR A 618 -6.25 32.08 15.44
C THR A 618 -7.10 32.50 14.24
N LEU A 619 -7.19 31.68 13.19
CA LEU A 619 -8.00 32.00 12.01
C LEU A 619 -9.49 32.10 12.34
N ARG A 620 -10.03 31.19 13.17
CA ARG A 620 -11.43 31.25 13.59
C ARG A 620 -11.74 32.53 14.37
N ILE A 621 -10.92 32.86 15.36
CA ILE A 621 -11.06 34.08 16.16
C ILE A 621 -11.01 35.33 15.26
N ILE A 622 -10.06 35.37 14.32
CA ILE A 622 -9.95 36.48 13.37
C ILE A 622 -11.24 36.59 12.53
N ILE A 623 -11.71 35.50 11.93
CA ILE A 623 -12.91 35.52 11.08
C ILE A 623 -14.14 35.96 11.90
N GLU A 624 -14.31 35.44 13.11
CA GLU A 624 -15.37 35.83 14.03
C GLU A 624 -15.33 37.33 14.34
N GLN A 625 -14.17 37.87 14.75
CA GLN A 625 -14.00 39.30 15.03
C GLN A 625 -14.24 40.18 13.80
N MET A 626 -13.81 39.74 12.62
CA MET A 626 -14.06 40.47 11.38
C MET A 626 -15.56 40.50 11.04
N ASN A 627 -16.30 39.42 11.34
CA ASN A 627 -17.76 39.36 11.18
C ASN A 627 -18.50 40.25 12.18
N GLU A 628 -18.09 40.22 13.45
CA GLU A 628 -18.68 41.09 14.49
C GLU A 628 -18.47 42.58 14.21
N SER A 629 -17.30 42.95 13.69
CA SER A 629 -16.95 44.34 13.37
C SER A 629 -17.36 44.79 11.95
N ALA A 630 -17.96 43.89 11.15
CA ALA A 630 -18.22 44.08 9.73
C ALA A 630 -16.99 44.56 8.91
N GLY A 631 -15.79 44.21 9.37
CA GLY A 631 -14.54 44.62 8.73
C GLY A 631 -14.14 43.70 7.58
N SER A 632 -13.54 44.25 6.53
CA SER A 632 -13.08 43.47 5.37
C SER A 632 -11.77 42.73 5.63
N LEU A 633 -11.73 41.44 5.25
CA LEU A 633 -10.54 40.60 5.31
C LEU A 633 -10.41 39.73 4.05
N TYR A 634 -9.19 39.67 3.52
CA TYR A 634 -8.80 38.79 2.44
C TYR A 634 -7.85 37.73 2.99
N LEU A 635 -8.18 36.46 2.76
CA LEU A 635 -7.37 35.30 3.08
C LEU A 635 -6.94 34.60 1.80
N VAL A 636 -5.66 34.28 1.66
CA VAL A 636 -5.17 33.45 0.56
C VAL A 636 -4.45 32.24 1.14
N PHE A 637 -5.04 31.06 0.92
CA PHE A 637 -4.50 29.77 1.31
C PHE A 637 -3.60 29.27 0.19
N LEU A 638 -2.29 29.32 0.42
CA LEU A 638 -1.24 28.91 -0.51
C LEU A 638 -0.70 27.55 -0.11
N GLN A 639 -0.39 26.74 -1.12
CA GLN A 639 0.32 25.48 -0.93
C GLN A 639 1.49 25.40 -1.90
N TYR A 640 2.71 25.34 -1.38
CA TYR A 640 3.85 24.94 -2.22
C TYR A 640 3.66 23.50 -2.70
N GLU A 641 4.19 23.19 -3.89
CA GLU A 641 4.25 21.80 -4.34
C GLU A 641 4.96 20.95 -3.26
N LYS A 642 4.22 20.01 -2.66
CA LYS A 642 4.61 19.23 -1.46
C LYS A 642 5.99 18.60 -1.52
N GLU A 643 6.48 18.41 -2.73
CA GLU A 643 7.65 17.64 -2.98
C GLU A 643 8.95 18.45 -2.90
N CYS A 644 8.88 19.79 -2.85
CA CYS A 644 10.06 20.68 -2.81
C CYS A 644 11.14 20.30 -3.85
N ASN A 645 10.82 19.52 -4.89
CA ASN A 645 11.76 18.84 -5.79
C ASN A 645 12.56 19.82 -6.67
N ARG A 646 12.36 21.12 -6.47
CA ARG A 646 12.92 22.19 -7.28
C ARG A 646 13.69 23.21 -6.46
N LEU A 647 13.77 23.03 -5.14
CA LEU A 647 14.58 23.90 -4.30
C LEU A 647 16.01 23.93 -4.82
N SER A 648 16.52 25.12 -5.09
CA SER A 648 17.89 25.29 -5.55
C SER A 648 18.88 24.96 -4.43
N HIS A 649 19.82 24.05 -4.69
CA HIS A 649 20.89 23.74 -3.75
C HIS A 649 21.78 24.96 -3.49
N THR A 650 22.05 25.77 -4.51
CA THR A 650 22.86 27.01 -4.35
C THR A 650 22.17 28.01 -3.43
N TYR A 651 20.84 28.15 -3.56
CA TYR A 651 20.04 28.98 -2.66
C TYR A 651 20.08 28.42 -1.23
N LEU A 652 19.87 27.11 -1.06
CA LEU A 652 19.88 26.44 0.24
C LEU A 652 21.22 26.64 0.99
N TRP A 653 22.36 26.42 0.32
CA TRP A 653 23.67 26.60 0.95
C TRP A 653 23.91 28.05 1.36
N SER A 654 23.47 29.00 0.53
CA SER A 654 23.59 30.43 0.83
C SER A 654 22.70 30.84 2.01
N ALA A 655 21.48 30.31 2.08
CA ALA A 655 20.55 30.57 3.18
C ALA A 655 21.09 30.04 4.53
N LEU A 656 21.65 28.82 4.55
CA LEU A 656 22.29 28.27 5.74
C LEU A 656 23.47 29.12 6.22
N ARG A 657 24.34 29.57 5.30
CA ARG A 657 25.46 30.46 5.63
C ARG A 657 24.98 31.81 6.16
N ARG A 658 23.95 32.40 5.55
CA ARG A 658 23.34 33.65 6.04
C ARG A 658 22.77 33.51 7.44
N LYS A 659 22.15 32.36 7.75
CA LYS A 659 21.69 32.00 9.10
C LYS A 659 22.82 31.74 10.10
N GLY A 660 24.08 31.65 9.67
CA GLY A 660 25.24 31.45 10.54
C GLY A 660 25.60 29.98 10.80
N VAL A 661 25.09 29.05 9.99
CA VAL A 661 25.51 27.64 10.07
C VAL A 661 26.98 27.53 9.64
N PRO A 662 27.86 26.85 10.41
CA PRO A 662 29.27 26.72 10.08
C PRO A 662 29.52 26.12 8.69
N ASP A 663 30.50 26.66 7.95
CA ASP A 663 30.84 26.19 6.60
C ASP A 663 31.18 24.70 6.55
N LYS A 664 31.78 24.16 7.62
CA LYS A 664 32.06 22.72 7.74
C LYS A 664 30.80 21.87 7.55
N ILE A 665 29.71 22.24 8.23
CA ILE A 665 28.42 21.55 8.13
C ILE A 665 27.79 21.78 6.75
N VAL A 666 27.81 23.02 6.26
CA VAL A 666 27.23 23.35 4.94
C VAL A 666 27.93 22.57 3.82
N ASN A 667 29.25 22.49 3.86
CA ASN A 667 30.05 21.77 2.85
C ASN A 667 29.83 20.26 2.92
N LEU A 668 29.69 19.68 4.12
CA LEU A 668 29.35 18.26 4.30
C LEU A 668 27.98 17.93 3.70
N LEU A 669 26.98 18.79 3.94
CA LEU A 669 25.65 18.66 3.32
C LEU A 669 25.73 18.81 1.80
N ALA A 670 26.45 19.80 1.28
CA ALA A 670 26.63 20.01 -0.15
C ALA A 670 27.28 18.80 -0.84
N ALA A 671 28.36 18.25 -0.24
CA ALA A 671 29.02 17.05 -0.73
C ALA A 671 28.06 15.86 -0.81
N ARG A 672 27.19 15.70 0.20
CA ARG A 672 26.19 14.64 0.21
C ARG A 672 25.15 14.80 -0.90
N TYR A 673 24.62 16.01 -1.09
CA TYR A 673 23.58 16.29 -2.07
C TYR A 673 24.07 16.17 -3.53
N ASN A 674 25.29 16.62 -3.83
CA ASN A 674 25.86 16.63 -5.19
C ASN A 674 25.97 15.24 -5.85
N THR A 675 26.10 14.21 -5.03
CA THR A 675 26.34 12.82 -5.43
C THR A 675 25.12 11.91 -5.20
N PHE A 676 24.00 12.46 -4.70
CA PHE A 676 22.86 11.65 -4.29
C PHE A 676 21.98 11.22 -5.48
N SER A 677 21.50 9.98 -5.45
CA SER A 677 20.56 9.44 -6.43
C SER A 677 19.48 8.59 -5.77
N TYR A 678 18.37 8.39 -6.47
CA TYR A 678 17.30 7.48 -6.05
C TYR A 678 17.24 6.26 -6.95
N ARG A 679 16.78 5.14 -6.39
CA ARG A 679 16.35 3.96 -7.17
C ARG A 679 14.95 3.57 -6.71
N VAL A 680 14.07 3.26 -7.65
CA VAL A 680 12.74 2.75 -7.30
C VAL A 680 12.85 1.26 -7.01
N ARG A 681 12.26 0.82 -5.90
CA ARG A 681 12.05 -0.59 -5.58
C ARG A 681 10.61 -0.96 -5.85
N TYR A 682 10.41 -1.92 -6.74
CA TYR A 682 9.09 -2.47 -7.06
C TYR A 682 9.21 -3.96 -7.38
N ASN A 683 8.37 -4.80 -6.75
CA ASN A 683 8.41 -6.27 -6.90
C ASN A 683 9.80 -6.90 -6.68
N GLY A 684 10.58 -6.40 -5.72
CA GLY A 684 11.93 -6.90 -5.40
C GLY A 684 13.02 -6.49 -6.40
N LEU A 685 12.67 -5.75 -7.45
CA LEU A 685 13.59 -5.21 -8.44
C LEU A 685 13.94 -3.75 -8.14
N LEU A 686 15.14 -3.32 -8.54
CA LEU A 686 15.62 -1.95 -8.44
C LEU A 686 15.77 -1.31 -9.82
N SER A 687 15.22 -0.11 -10.00
CA SER A 687 15.34 0.65 -11.24
C SER A 687 16.77 1.13 -11.50
N LYS A 688 17.00 1.76 -12.66
CA LYS A 688 18.20 2.59 -12.88
C LYS A 688 18.24 3.79 -11.90
N PRO A 689 19.43 4.30 -11.55
CA PRO A 689 19.57 5.50 -10.71
C PRO A 689 18.95 6.74 -11.33
N ILE A 690 18.32 7.56 -10.48
CA ILE A 690 17.71 8.86 -10.80
C ILE A 690 18.45 9.90 -9.98
N ARG A 691 19.25 10.76 -10.63
CA ARG A 691 20.05 11.77 -9.91
C ARG A 691 19.16 12.83 -9.26
N LEU A 692 19.51 13.24 -8.04
CA LEU A 692 18.89 14.39 -7.38
C LEU A 692 19.57 15.67 -7.88
N GLU A 693 18.91 16.42 -8.76
CA GLU A 693 19.46 17.68 -9.30
C GLU A 693 18.98 18.93 -8.55
N ALA A 694 17.78 18.88 -7.97
CA ALA A 694 17.21 19.94 -7.18
C ALA A 694 16.27 19.34 -6.12
N GLY A 695 15.97 20.11 -5.07
CA GLY A 695 15.13 19.68 -3.98
C GLY A 695 15.88 19.02 -2.82
N LEU A 696 15.11 18.55 -1.84
CA LEU A 696 15.61 17.98 -0.59
C LEU A 696 15.66 16.45 -0.64
N ILE A 697 16.60 15.83 0.09
CA ILE A 697 16.67 14.37 0.21
C ILE A 697 15.42 13.88 0.97
N ARG A 698 14.61 13.04 0.34
CA ARG A 698 13.39 12.49 0.96
C ARG A 698 13.75 11.49 2.05
N GLY A 699 12.98 11.51 3.14
CA GLY A 699 13.23 10.63 4.30
C GLY A 699 14.46 11.01 5.14
N CYS A 700 15.19 12.07 4.77
CA CYS A 700 16.31 12.56 5.56
C CYS A 700 15.80 13.34 6.79
N PRO A 701 16.30 13.05 8.01
CA PRO A 701 15.89 13.75 9.23
C PRO A 701 16.13 15.27 9.19
N LEU A 702 17.13 15.75 8.43
CA LEU A 702 17.45 17.17 8.31
C LEU A 702 16.52 17.95 7.38
N SER A 703 15.94 17.29 6.38
CA SER A 703 15.20 17.96 5.30
C SER A 703 14.06 18.87 5.78
N PRO A 704 13.27 18.53 6.81
CA PRO A 704 12.27 19.44 7.36
C PRO A 704 12.88 20.77 7.84
N LEU A 705 13.97 20.74 8.60
CA LEU A 705 14.63 21.95 9.09
C LEU A 705 15.26 22.78 7.96
N LEU A 706 15.90 22.10 7.00
CA LEU A 706 16.46 22.75 5.81
C LEU A 706 15.39 23.50 5.01
N PHE A 707 14.20 22.90 4.88
CA PHE A 707 13.06 23.56 4.25
C PHE A 707 12.58 24.77 5.05
N LEU A 708 12.52 24.67 6.38
CA LEU A 708 12.11 25.79 7.24
C LEU A 708 13.05 26.99 7.09
N VAL A 709 14.37 26.78 7.00
CA VAL A 709 15.34 27.87 6.79
C VAL A 709 15.04 28.66 5.52
N VAL A 710 14.76 27.96 4.41
CA VAL A 710 14.46 28.60 3.12
C VAL A 710 13.12 29.33 3.16
N ILE A 711 12.07 28.70 3.71
CA ILE A 711 10.75 29.35 3.82
C ILE A 711 10.81 30.57 4.73
N ASP A 712 11.52 30.48 5.84
CA ASP A 712 11.72 31.61 6.75
C ASP A 712 12.36 32.78 6.01
N GLU A 713 13.42 32.52 5.24
CA GLU A 713 14.13 33.52 4.46
C GLU A 713 13.25 34.17 3.38
N ILE A 714 12.51 33.36 2.61
CA ILE A 714 11.55 33.85 1.60
C ILE A 714 10.53 34.78 2.24
N MET A 715 10.00 34.40 3.40
CA MET A 715 8.93 35.14 4.03
C MET A 715 9.43 36.41 4.73
N ILE A 716 10.65 36.42 5.25
CA ILE A 716 11.32 37.66 5.71
C ILE A 716 11.42 38.65 4.55
N GLY A 717 11.91 38.20 3.39
CA GLY A 717 12.09 39.07 2.22
C GLY A 717 10.78 39.55 1.58
N ALA A 718 9.80 38.66 1.46
CA ALA A 718 8.55 38.94 0.75
C ALA A 718 7.45 39.58 1.62
N ILE A 719 7.42 39.27 2.91
CA ILE A 719 6.29 39.61 3.79
C ILE A 719 6.71 40.62 4.86
N ASP A 720 7.82 40.36 5.57
CA ASP A 720 8.23 41.20 6.70
C ASP A 720 8.87 42.53 6.26
N ARG A 721 9.26 42.66 4.98
CA ARG A 721 9.76 43.91 4.37
C ARG A 721 8.77 45.07 4.51
N GLU A 722 7.47 44.79 4.43
CA GLU A 722 6.42 45.79 4.62
C GLU A 722 5.35 45.29 5.60
N PRO A 723 5.61 45.38 6.91
CA PRO A 723 4.78 44.73 7.93
C PRO A 723 3.36 45.31 7.98
N LYS A 724 3.15 46.57 7.55
CA LYS A 724 1.85 47.25 7.57
C LYS A 724 0.84 46.74 6.52
N ARG A 725 1.19 45.70 5.75
CA ARG A 725 0.30 45.11 4.72
C ARG A 725 -0.66 44.03 5.26
N GLY A 726 -0.54 43.67 6.54
CA GLY A 726 -1.33 42.60 7.17
C GLY A 726 -2.64 43.07 7.81
N LEU A 727 -3.21 42.22 8.65
CA LEU A 727 -4.30 42.57 9.56
C LEU A 727 -3.73 43.38 10.74
N PRO A 728 -4.19 44.60 11.01
CA PRO A 728 -3.80 45.34 12.21
C PRO A 728 -4.09 44.52 13.47
N TRP A 729 -3.13 44.47 14.38
CA TRP A 729 -3.16 43.64 15.58
C TRP A 729 -2.77 44.49 16.82
N VAL A 730 -2.63 43.83 17.97
CA VAL A 730 -2.25 44.44 19.26
C VAL A 730 -0.97 45.29 19.13
N GLU A 731 -0.88 46.39 19.89
CA GLU A 731 0.33 47.25 19.99
C GLU A 731 0.87 47.81 18.67
N LYS A 732 -0.01 48.17 17.72
CA LYS A 732 0.35 48.67 16.38
C LYS A 732 1.09 47.64 15.51
N GLN A 733 1.14 46.37 15.92
CA GLN A 733 1.67 45.28 15.11
C GLN A 733 0.67 44.86 14.03
N HIS A 734 1.11 44.05 13.08
CA HIS A 734 0.26 43.53 12.00
C HIS A 734 0.53 42.03 11.81
N LEU A 735 -0.54 41.24 11.76
CA LEU A 735 -0.46 39.82 11.43
C LEU A 735 -0.56 39.65 9.92
N ASN A 736 0.54 39.20 9.31
CA ASN A 736 0.64 39.07 7.86
C ASN A 736 0.39 37.65 7.34
N ASP A 737 0.84 36.65 8.07
CA ASP A 737 0.77 35.26 7.65
C ASP A 737 0.65 34.30 8.83
N LEU A 738 0.19 33.09 8.52
CA LEU A 738 0.34 31.90 9.34
C LEU A 738 0.96 30.82 8.47
N SER A 739 2.16 30.37 8.84
CA SER A 739 2.98 29.45 8.04
C SER A 739 3.08 28.08 8.69
N PHE A 740 2.63 27.03 8.00
CA PHE A 740 2.79 25.65 8.45
C PHE A 740 3.58 24.86 7.39
N ALA A 741 4.91 25.00 7.44
CA ALA A 741 5.83 24.50 6.42
C ALA A 741 5.41 24.97 5.02
N HIS A 742 4.84 24.07 4.21
CA HIS A 742 4.45 24.33 2.82
C HIS A 742 3.02 24.89 2.68
N ASP A 743 2.22 24.85 3.75
CA ASP A 743 0.85 25.38 3.80
C ASP A 743 0.89 26.78 4.45
N ILE A 744 0.71 27.84 3.66
CA ILE A 744 0.80 29.24 4.12
C ILE A 744 -0.56 29.91 3.96
N VAL A 745 -0.97 30.69 4.97
CA VAL A 745 -2.16 31.54 4.90
C VAL A 745 -1.72 32.98 4.97
N LEU A 746 -1.97 33.76 3.92
CA LEU A 746 -1.75 35.21 3.93
C LEU A 746 -3.01 35.94 4.36
N LEU A 747 -2.83 37.00 5.16
CA LEU A 747 -3.91 37.87 5.65
C LEU A 747 -3.68 39.31 5.20
N SER A 748 -4.75 40.02 4.84
CA SER A 748 -4.74 41.47 4.56
C SER A 748 -6.14 42.05 4.66
N THR A 749 -6.29 43.27 5.15
CA THR A 749 -7.56 44.04 5.11
C THR A 749 -7.77 44.80 3.79
N ARG A 750 -6.71 44.91 2.96
CA ARG A 750 -6.77 45.63 1.67
C ARG A 750 -6.42 44.71 0.51
N ARG A 751 -7.23 44.77 -0.55
CA ARG A 751 -7.04 43.99 -1.78
C ARG A 751 -5.70 44.27 -2.46
N THR A 752 -5.30 45.54 -2.53
CA THR A 752 -4.03 45.96 -3.14
C THR A 752 -2.82 45.40 -2.40
N ASN A 753 -2.84 45.47 -1.06
CA ASN A 753 -1.80 44.92 -0.20
C ASN A 753 -1.66 43.40 -0.37
N MET A 754 -2.79 42.68 -0.48
CA MET A 754 -2.76 41.23 -0.74
C MET A 754 -2.14 40.92 -2.12
N ALA A 755 -2.50 41.68 -3.15
CA ALA A 755 -1.93 41.51 -4.48
C ALA A 755 -0.41 41.76 -4.50
N SER A 756 0.07 42.79 -3.83
CA SER A 756 1.51 43.06 -3.67
C SER A 756 2.23 41.93 -2.93
N LYS A 757 1.66 41.44 -1.81
CA LYS A 757 2.22 40.29 -1.07
C LYS A 757 2.36 39.03 -1.93
N LEU A 758 1.37 38.75 -2.77
CA LEU A 758 1.43 37.62 -3.69
C LEU A 758 2.51 37.80 -4.76
N GLY A 759 2.69 39.02 -5.26
CA GLY A 759 3.75 39.37 -6.20
C GLY A 759 5.14 39.14 -5.61
N ASP A 760 5.40 39.75 -4.45
CA ASP A 760 6.69 39.64 -3.75
C ASP A 760 6.99 38.18 -3.37
N LEU A 761 6.00 37.45 -2.85
CA LEU A 761 6.17 36.04 -2.52
C LEU A 761 6.55 35.20 -3.74
N MET A 762 5.95 35.47 -4.90
CA MET A 762 6.29 34.76 -6.13
C MET A 762 7.72 35.05 -6.59
N GLU A 763 8.19 36.30 -6.46
CA GLU A 763 9.56 36.69 -6.80
C GLU A 763 10.59 35.92 -5.96
N TYR A 764 10.47 35.96 -4.63
CA TYR A 764 11.38 35.25 -3.73
C TYR A 764 11.27 33.73 -3.87
N SER A 765 10.06 33.19 -4.03
CA SER A 765 9.86 31.76 -4.28
C SER A 765 10.54 31.29 -5.56
N THR A 766 10.42 32.06 -6.65
CA THR A 766 11.04 31.73 -7.94
C THR A 766 12.57 31.74 -7.83
N ALA A 767 13.14 32.70 -7.10
CA ALA A 767 14.58 32.77 -6.85
C ALA A 767 15.10 31.55 -6.05
N ALA A 768 14.31 31.05 -5.10
CA ALA A 768 14.64 29.83 -4.36
C ALA A 768 14.39 28.53 -5.16
N GLY A 769 13.77 28.62 -6.34
CA GLY A 769 13.36 27.46 -7.14
C GLY A 769 12.06 26.80 -6.64
N LEU A 770 11.33 27.41 -5.71
CA LEU A 770 10.04 26.89 -5.23
C LEU A 770 8.88 27.32 -6.14
N THR A 771 7.94 26.39 -6.35
CA THR A 771 6.74 26.62 -7.16
C THR A 771 5.49 26.50 -6.29
N VAL A 772 4.61 27.50 -6.36
CA VAL A 772 3.30 27.50 -5.72
C VAL A 772 2.32 26.69 -6.57
N ASN A 773 1.55 25.81 -5.93
CA ASN A 773 0.52 25.04 -6.60
C ASN A 773 -0.75 25.90 -6.78
N VAL A 774 -0.93 26.46 -7.98
CA VAL A 774 -2.07 27.36 -8.28
C VAL A 774 -3.41 26.65 -8.15
N SER A 775 -3.51 25.37 -8.56
CA SER A 775 -4.79 24.63 -8.52
C SER A 775 -5.28 24.30 -7.11
N LYS A 776 -4.37 24.25 -6.13
CA LYS A 776 -4.68 24.08 -4.72
C LYS A 776 -4.72 25.38 -3.93
N THR A 777 -4.29 26.49 -4.54
CA THR A 777 -4.37 27.80 -3.93
C THR A 777 -5.80 28.32 -4.01
N SER A 778 -6.30 28.92 -2.92
CA SER A 778 -7.65 29.49 -2.90
C SER A 778 -7.70 30.81 -2.14
N ALA A 779 -8.52 31.74 -2.62
CA ALA A 779 -8.82 33.00 -1.97
C ALA A 779 -10.18 32.94 -1.29
N MET A 780 -10.25 33.44 -0.07
CA MET A 780 -11.47 33.56 0.72
C MET A 780 -11.62 35.00 1.18
N ASP A 781 -12.80 35.54 0.91
CA ASP A 781 -13.15 36.93 1.12
C ASP A 781 -14.16 37.02 2.28
N VAL A 782 -13.87 37.84 3.29
CA VAL A 782 -14.74 38.06 4.46
C VAL A 782 -15.19 39.52 4.49
N ASN A 783 -16.50 39.74 4.60
CA ASN A 783 -17.17 41.05 4.65
C ASN A 783 -16.62 42.11 3.69
N THR A 784 -16.53 41.77 2.40
CA THR A 784 -16.08 42.70 1.36
C THR A 784 -17.11 42.88 0.27
N SER A 785 -17.42 44.14 -0.03
CA SER A 785 -18.22 44.55 -1.18
C SER A 785 -17.44 44.49 -2.51
N LYS A 786 -16.11 44.32 -2.44
CA LYS A 786 -15.21 44.17 -3.59
C LYS A 786 -14.62 42.76 -3.59
N PRO A 787 -15.25 41.82 -4.30
CA PRO A 787 -14.74 40.46 -4.43
C PRO A 787 -13.31 40.49 -5.01
N SER A 788 -12.41 39.67 -4.47
CA SER A 788 -11.01 39.60 -4.91
C SER A 788 -10.89 39.16 -6.38
N SER A 789 -9.76 39.38 -7.03
CA SER A 789 -9.50 38.78 -8.35
C SER A 789 -7.99 38.65 -8.47
N PHE A 790 -7.45 37.81 -7.59
CA PHE A 790 -6.01 37.62 -7.49
C PHE A 790 -5.54 36.68 -8.59
N ARG A 791 -4.32 36.92 -9.07
CA ARG A 791 -3.63 36.07 -10.03
C ARG A 791 -2.29 35.63 -9.45
N LEU A 792 -1.91 34.39 -9.72
CA LEU A 792 -0.59 33.84 -9.45
C LEU A 792 -0.04 33.24 -10.73
N ALA A 793 1.19 33.60 -11.10
CA ALA A 793 1.81 33.19 -12.37
C ALA A 793 0.90 33.43 -13.60
N GLY A 794 0.18 34.56 -13.62
CA GLY A 794 -0.78 34.91 -14.68
C GLY A 794 -2.13 34.19 -14.64
N GLN A 795 -2.28 33.14 -13.82
CA GLN A 795 -3.52 32.37 -13.68
C GLN A 795 -4.42 32.89 -12.54
N PRO A 796 -5.75 32.92 -12.71
CA PRO A 796 -6.66 33.34 -11.66
C PRO A 796 -6.69 32.33 -10.49
N ILE A 797 -6.70 32.84 -9.26
CA ILE A 797 -6.86 32.02 -8.06
C ILE A 797 -8.34 31.66 -7.87
N LYS A 798 -8.62 30.39 -7.53
CA LYS A 798 -9.98 29.94 -7.20
C LYS A 798 -10.51 30.69 -5.98
N LYS A 799 -11.72 31.23 -6.07
CA LYS A 799 -12.44 31.75 -4.91
C LYS A 799 -13.21 30.68 -4.19
N THR A 800 -13.30 30.81 -2.89
CA THR A 800 -14.10 29.92 -2.05
C THR A 800 -14.70 30.67 -0.87
N VAL A 801 -15.84 30.17 -0.38
CA VAL A 801 -16.48 30.61 0.88
C VAL A 801 -16.09 29.71 2.05
N SER A 802 -15.46 28.57 1.77
CA SER A 802 -14.92 27.65 2.77
C SER A 802 -13.65 26.95 2.29
N PHE A 803 -12.74 26.62 3.20
CA PHE A 803 -11.46 25.99 2.86
C PHE A 803 -11.06 24.94 3.90
N GLN A 804 -10.58 23.78 3.45
CA GLN A 804 -10.08 22.73 4.32
C GLN A 804 -8.60 23.00 4.67
N TYR A 805 -8.37 23.63 5.83
CA TYR A 805 -7.03 23.90 6.34
C TYR A 805 -6.63 22.85 7.38
N ARG A 806 -5.55 22.08 7.08
CA ARG A 806 -4.97 21.08 8.00
C ARG A 806 -5.96 20.07 8.59
N GLY A 807 -7.01 19.75 7.83
CA GLY A 807 -8.04 18.78 8.23
C GLY A 807 -9.26 19.37 8.93
N THR A 808 -9.34 20.69 9.06
CA THR A 808 -10.48 21.46 9.59
C THR A 808 -11.06 22.37 8.50
N LEU A 809 -12.39 22.41 8.37
CA LEU A 809 -13.10 23.29 7.45
C LEU A 809 -13.31 24.67 8.10
N LEU A 810 -12.73 25.69 7.46
CA LEU A 810 -12.93 27.10 7.80
C LEU A 810 -13.94 27.70 6.84
N THR A 811 -14.82 28.58 7.31
CA THR A 811 -15.82 29.27 6.50
C THR A 811 -15.70 30.78 6.68
N ALA A 812 -16.07 31.55 5.66
CA ALA A 812 -15.98 33.01 5.71
C ALA A 812 -16.92 33.65 6.76
N ASP A 813 -18.04 32.99 7.08
CA ASP A 813 -19.00 33.41 8.10
C ASP A 813 -18.62 32.93 9.53
N GLY A 814 -17.57 32.13 9.67
CA GLY A 814 -17.13 31.58 10.95
C GLY A 814 -17.94 30.36 11.46
N ASP A 815 -18.96 29.90 10.73
CA ASP A 815 -19.77 28.75 11.13
C ASP A 815 -18.96 27.44 11.22
N VAL A 816 -19.14 26.74 12.33
CA VAL A 816 -18.50 25.44 12.59
C VAL A 816 -19.38 24.25 12.20
N SER A 817 -20.66 24.47 11.87
CA SER A 817 -21.62 23.38 11.62
C SER A 817 -21.19 22.48 10.45
N SER A 818 -20.65 23.07 9.39
CA SER A 818 -20.12 22.34 8.23
C SER A 818 -18.90 21.47 8.57
N ASP A 819 -18.00 21.97 9.44
CA ASP A 819 -16.83 21.23 9.92
C ASP A 819 -17.24 20.04 10.80
N VAL A 820 -18.19 20.27 11.72
CA VAL A 820 -18.78 19.24 12.59
C VAL A 820 -19.45 18.14 11.75
N ALA A 821 -20.21 18.52 10.72
CA ALA A 821 -20.84 17.55 9.82
C ALA A 821 -19.80 16.69 9.07
N ALA A 822 -18.71 17.32 8.58
CA ALA A 822 -17.61 16.60 7.94
C ALA A 822 -16.91 15.62 8.91
N ARG A 823 -16.69 16.02 10.17
CA ARG A 823 -16.15 15.13 11.22
C ARG A 823 -17.06 13.95 11.54
N ILE A 824 -18.37 14.18 11.62
CA ILE A 824 -19.36 13.11 11.80
C ILE A 824 -19.34 12.15 10.60
N GLN A 825 -19.19 12.65 9.38
CA GLN A 825 -19.08 11.81 8.18
C GLN A 825 -17.82 10.93 8.21
N GLU A 826 -16.66 11.50 8.57
CA GLU A 826 -15.41 10.75 8.76
C GLU A 826 -15.58 9.67 9.84
N GLY A 827 -16.17 10.03 10.98
CA GLY A 827 -16.49 9.11 12.07
C GLY A 827 -17.44 7.99 11.63
N ARG A 828 -18.47 8.31 10.86
CA ARG A 828 -19.42 7.34 10.30
C ARG A 828 -18.72 6.39 9.32
N ALA A 829 -17.84 6.88 8.47
CA ALA A 829 -17.06 6.03 7.57
C ALA A 829 -16.15 5.07 8.34
N ALA A 830 -15.46 5.55 9.37
CA ALA A 830 -14.64 4.72 10.25
C ALA A 830 -15.48 3.68 11.00
N PHE A 831 -16.62 4.08 11.57
CA PHE A 831 -17.55 3.18 12.25
C PHE A 831 -18.08 2.10 11.29
N ASN A 832 -18.53 2.48 10.10
CA ASN A 832 -19.03 1.54 9.09
C ASN A 832 -17.96 0.58 8.58
N SER A 833 -16.68 0.99 8.59
CA SER A 833 -15.57 0.11 8.21
C SER A 833 -15.39 -1.08 9.18
N LEU A 834 -15.98 -1.00 10.37
CA LEU A 834 -15.95 -2.01 11.42
C LEU A 834 -17.34 -2.65 11.63
N LYS A 835 -18.26 -2.54 10.66
CA LYS A 835 -19.64 -3.04 10.75
C LYS A 835 -19.78 -4.54 11.07
N LYS A 836 -18.75 -5.35 10.77
CA LYS A 836 -18.70 -6.79 11.11
C LYS A 836 -18.41 -7.02 12.61
N ILE A 837 -17.78 -6.06 13.28
CA ILE A 837 -17.35 -6.14 14.69
C ILE A 837 -18.49 -5.74 15.64
N TRP A 838 -19.29 -4.73 15.28
CA TRP A 838 -20.33 -4.21 16.17
C TRP A 838 -21.41 -5.23 16.57
N PRO A 839 -22.01 -6.00 15.65
CA PRO A 839 -23.02 -7.01 15.99
C PRO A 839 -22.41 -8.30 16.56
N ALA A 840 -21.08 -8.42 16.63
CA ALA A 840 -20.40 -9.63 17.09
C ALA A 840 -20.61 -9.82 18.60
N GLU A 841 -21.51 -10.71 19.02
CA GLU A 841 -21.82 -10.99 20.44
C GLU A 841 -20.60 -11.51 21.21
N GLN A 842 -19.77 -12.29 20.54
CA GLN A 842 -18.48 -12.82 20.95
C GLN A 842 -17.41 -11.78 21.29
N ILE A 843 -17.58 -10.51 20.87
CA ILE A 843 -16.65 -9.43 21.22
C ILE A 843 -17.24 -8.68 22.41
N THR A 844 -16.54 -8.71 23.55
CA THR A 844 -17.01 -8.04 24.77
C THR A 844 -17.31 -6.57 24.52
N ARG A 845 -18.37 -6.08 25.15
CA ARG A 845 -18.78 -4.67 25.13
C ARG A 845 -17.62 -3.72 25.44
N GLU A 846 -16.81 -4.06 26.44
CA GLU A 846 -15.61 -3.29 26.82
C GLU A 846 -14.60 -3.16 25.66
N THR A 847 -14.39 -4.22 24.88
CA THR A 847 -13.48 -4.21 23.74
C THR A 847 -14.05 -3.38 22.59
N LYS A 848 -15.36 -3.50 22.32
CA LYS A 848 -16.04 -2.65 21.32
C LYS A 848 -15.92 -1.17 21.69
N LEU A 849 -16.07 -0.82 22.97
CA LEU A 849 -15.92 0.55 23.47
C LEU A 849 -14.48 1.07 23.32
N LYS A 850 -13.47 0.26 23.67
CA LYS A 850 -12.05 0.61 23.44
C LYS A 850 -11.76 0.85 21.96
N LEU A 851 -12.29 0.02 21.08
CA LEU A 851 -12.13 0.19 19.62
C LEU A 851 -12.82 1.47 19.13
N PHE A 852 -14.03 1.76 19.59
CA PHE A 852 -14.74 3.00 19.28
C PHE A 852 -13.96 4.25 19.74
N ASN A 853 -13.44 4.23 20.98
CA ASN A 853 -12.70 5.34 21.57
C ASN A 853 -11.33 5.58 20.93
N SER A 854 -10.71 4.57 20.33
CA SER A 854 -9.40 4.68 19.66
C SER A 854 -9.49 4.94 18.15
N THR A 855 -10.59 4.58 17.50
CA THR A 855 -10.69 4.62 16.02
C THR A 855 -11.73 5.60 15.48
N VAL A 856 -12.86 5.78 16.17
CA VAL A 856 -13.99 6.57 15.67
C VAL A 856 -14.05 7.92 16.39
N LYS A 857 -14.05 7.89 17.73
CA LYS A 857 -14.15 9.08 18.57
C LYS A 857 -13.05 10.13 18.29
N PRO A 858 -11.77 9.76 18.08
CA PRO A 858 -10.71 10.73 17.79
C PRO A 858 -10.91 11.47 16.46
N LEU A 859 -11.52 10.82 15.46
CA LEU A 859 -11.81 11.45 14.17
C LEU A 859 -12.89 12.53 14.33
N ILE A 860 -13.92 12.25 15.11
CA ILE A 860 -15.06 13.15 15.29
C ILE A 860 -14.68 14.36 16.13
N LEU A 861 -13.81 14.17 17.12
CA LEU A 861 -13.34 15.23 18.01
C LEU A 861 -12.06 15.93 17.52
N ARG A 862 -11.64 15.69 16.28
CA ARG A 862 -10.45 16.34 15.72
C ARG A 862 -10.71 17.83 15.53
N GLY A 863 -9.95 18.67 16.23
CA GLY A 863 -10.00 20.13 16.12
C GLY A 863 -11.12 20.78 16.95
N CYS A 864 -11.81 20.00 17.79
CA CYS A 864 -12.97 20.46 18.55
C CYS A 864 -12.64 21.53 19.60
N GLU A 865 -11.37 21.63 20.00
CA GLU A 865 -10.84 22.66 20.88
C GLU A 865 -11.08 24.07 20.33
N THR A 866 -11.18 24.19 18.99
CA THR A 866 -11.37 25.46 18.27
C THR A 866 -12.83 25.81 18.01
N TRP A 867 -13.78 24.92 18.38
CA TRP A 867 -15.19 25.16 18.12
C TRP A 867 -15.83 26.10 19.17
N CYS A 868 -16.80 26.87 18.70
CA CYS A 868 -17.81 27.50 19.55
C CYS A 868 -18.80 26.40 19.97
N GLY A 869 -18.78 26.03 21.26
CA GLY A 869 -19.52 24.90 21.83
C GLY A 869 -21.02 25.17 21.97
N SER A 870 -21.69 25.48 20.86
CA SER A 870 -23.14 25.75 20.84
C SER A 870 -23.92 24.50 21.25
N ALA A 871 -25.10 24.70 21.87
CA ALA A 871 -26.00 23.61 22.22
C ALA A 871 -26.36 22.73 20.99
N LYS A 872 -26.49 23.36 19.82
CA LYS A 872 -26.74 22.67 18.54
C LYS A 872 -25.60 21.72 18.17
N THR A 873 -24.35 22.19 18.24
CA THR A 873 -23.15 21.39 17.95
C THR A 873 -23.01 20.22 18.92
N CYS A 874 -23.15 20.47 20.22
CA CYS A 874 -23.11 19.43 21.25
C CYS A 874 -24.18 18.37 21.01
N LYS A 875 -25.42 18.79 20.69
CA LYS A 875 -26.53 17.88 20.38
C LYS A 875 -26.22 16.97 19.20
N GLN A 876 -25.74 17.53 18.08
CA GLN A 876 -25.42 16.74 16.87
C GLN A 876 -24.34 15.68 17.12
N LEU A 877 -23.31 16.03 17.88
CA LEU A 877 -22.23 15.10 18.24
C LEU A 877 -22.73 14.02 19.21
N GLN A 878 -23.49 14.41 20.23
CA GLN A 878 -24.08 13.49 21.20
C GLN A 878 -24.99 12.48 20.51
N GLU A 879 -25.89 12.93 19.63
CA GLU A 879 -26.78 12.05 18.87
C GLU A 879 -26.02 11.04 18.00
N PHE A 880 -24.88 11.42 17.42
CA PHE A 880 -24.03 10.49 16.69
C PHE A 880 -23.36 9.47 17.62
N ILE A 881 -22.78 9.94 18.73
CA ILE A 881 -22.10 9.08 19.71
C ILE A 881 -23.10 8.11 20.33
N SER A 882 -24.25 8.59 20.83
CA SER A 882 -25.31 7.77 21.40
C SER A 882 -25.78 6.70 20.41
N ARG A 883 -26.00 7.03 19.13
CA ARG A 883 -26.34 6.02 18.09
C ARG A 883 -25.26 4.95 17.91
N CYS A 884 -23.98 5.32 17.96
CA CYS A 884 -22.90 4.36 17.89
C CYS A 884 -22.90 3.45 19.12
N LEU A 885 -22.97 4.05 20.31
CA LEU A 885 -22.96 3.32 21.58
C LEU A 885 -24.15 2.36 21.69
N ARG A 886 -25.36 2.76 21.27
CA ARG A 886 -26.55 1.89 21.21
C ARG A 886 -26.31 0.63 20.41
N ARG A 887 -25.68 0.78 19.24
CA ARG A 887 -25.30 -0.34 18.38
C ARG A 887 -24.18 -1.21 18.94
N LEU A 888 -23.38 -0.68 19.88
CA LEU A 888 -22.35 -1.45 20.58
C LEU A 888 -22.95 -2.30 21.72
N VAL A 889 -24.01 -1.80 22.35
CA VAL A 889 -24.67 -2.45 23.50
C VAL A 889 -25.88 -3.28 23.10
N SER A 890 -26.31 -3.18 21.84
CA SER A 890 -27.47 -3.86 21.26
C SER A 890 -28.78 -3.55 22.00
N ASP A 891 -28.92 -2.34 22.51
CA ASP A 891 -30.13 -1.89 23.21
C ASP A 891 -30.48 -0.44 22.82
N ASP A 892 -31.55 -0.31 22.05
CA ASP A 892 -32.05 0.96 21.55
C ASP A 892 -33.02 1.65 22.53
N ARG A 893 -33.41 1.01 23.65
CA ARG A 893 -34.43 1.51 24.58
C ARG A 893 -33.88 2.20 25.83
N ILE A 894 -32.58 2.02 26.14
CA ILE A 894 -31.91 2.65 27.30
C ILE A 894 -31.93 4.18 27.18
N SER A 895 -32.08 4.93 28.28
CA SER A 895 -31.94 6.39 28.25
C SER A 895 -30.52 6.84 27.83
N ASP A 896 -30.34 8.06 27.33
CA ASP A 896 -29.00 8.55 26.95
C ASP A 896 -28.07 8.66 28.19
N GLU A 897 -28.60 9.02 29.35
CA GLU A 897 -27.84 9.10 30.61
C GLU A 897 -27.33 7.73 31.06
N GLU A 898 -28.22 6.75 31.07
CA GLU A 898 -27.88 5.38 31.47
C GLU A 898 -26.94 4.72 30.44
N LEU A 899 -27.14 4.99 29.14
CA LEU A 899 -26.24 4.52 28.09
C LEU A 899 -24.80 5.01 28.31
N LEU A 900 -24.63 6.30 28.62
CA LEU A 900 -23.32 6.89 28.89
C LEU A 900 -22.69 6.30 30.15
N GLN A 901 -23.46 6.15 31.22
CA GLN A 901 -22.99 5.55 32.47
C GLN A 901 -22.50 4.12 32.25
N GLN A 902 -23.31 3.28 31.62
CA GLN A 902 -22.95 1.88 31.36
C GLN A 902 -21.77 1.74 30.36
N CYS A 903 -21.53 2.73 29.50
CA CYS A 903 -20.40 2.75 28.57
C CYS A 903 -19.15 3.45 29.13
N HIS A 904 -19.18 3.91 30.39
CA HIS A 904 -18.16 4.75 31.00
C HIS A 904 -17.77 5.95 30.11
N GLN A 905 -18.76 6.57 29.49
CA GLN A 905 -18.59 7.74 28.63
C GLN A 905 -19.06 8.99 29.37
N MET A 906 -18.33 10.08 29.20
CA MET A 906 -18.78 11.39 29.68
C MET A 906 -19.66 12.07 28.61
N PRO A 907 -20.61 12.93 29.01
CA PRO A 907 -21.38 13.75 28.06
C PRO A 907 -20.45 14.57 27.17
N ILE A 908 -20.79 14.67 25.87
CA ILE A 908 -19.88 15.26 24.89
C ILE A 908 -19.58 16.73 25.19
N GLU A 909 -20.54 17.48 25.70
CA GLU A 909 -20.37 18.88 26.11
C GLU A 909 -19.26 19.01 27.16
N ARG A 910 -19.24 18.12 28.16
CA ARG A 910 -18.20 18.10 29.19
C ARG A 910 -16.85 17.74 28.60
N GLU A 911 -16.79 16.76 27.70
CA GLU A 911 -15.53 16.38 27.04
C GLU A 911 -14.96 17.51 26.19
N LEU A 912 -15.80 18.20 25.41
CA LEU A 912 -15.40 19.36 24.60
C LEU A 912 -14.82 20.47 25.49
N ARG A 913 -15.48 20.79 26.61
CA ARG A 913 -14.97 21.77 27.59
C ARG A 913 -13.62 21.34 28.17
N VAL A 914 -13.48 20.08 28.60
CA VAL A 914 -12.23 19.58 29.17
C VAL A 914 -11.08 19.66 28.16
N ARG A 915 -11.33 19.27 26.90
CA ARG A 915 -10.33 19.36 25.82
C ARG A 915 -9.95 20.81 25.54
N LYS A 916 -10.93 21.70 25.43
CA LYS A 916 -10.71 23.13 25.21
C LYS A 916 -9.90 23.75 26.35
N TRP A 917 -10.27 23.48 27.61
CA TRP A 917 -9.52 23.96 28.78
C TRP A 917 -8.09 23.42 28.82
N ARG A 918 -7.88 22.11 28.57
CA ARG A 918 -6.53 21.53 28.50
C ARG A 918 -5.68 22.19 27.41
N TRP A 919 -6.27 22.46 26.25
CA TRP A 919 -5.58 23.17 25.17
C TRP A 919 -5.28 24.63 25.54
N ILE A 920 -6.24 25.36 26.13
CA ILE A 920 -6.04 26.75 26.60
C ILE A 920 -4.92 26.80 27.64
N VAL A 921 -4.96 25.97 28.68
CA VAL A 921 -3.92 25.91 29.72
C VAL A 921 -2.57 25.58 29.08
N LYS A 922 -2.52 24.57 28.19
CA LYS A 922 -1.30 24.24 27.46
C LYS A 922 -0.78 25.41 26.63
N THR A 923 -1.65 26.22 26.04
CA THR A 923 -1.26 27.35 25.20
C THR A 923 -0.83 28.56 26.02
N LEU A 924 -1.50 28.84 27.14
CA LEU A 924 -1.16 29.94 28.05
C LEU A 924 0.11 29.64 28.86
N CYS A 925 0.31 28.41 29.35
CA CYS A 925 1.54 28.04 30.05
C CYS A 925 2.79 28.00 29.16
N LYS A 926 2.68 28.20 27.83
CA LYS A 926 3.84 28.38 26.95
C LYS A 926 4.49 29.77 27.10
N SER A 927 3.74 30.77 27.57
CA SER A 927 4.25 32.15 27.66
C SER A 927 5.12 32.41 28.89
N ASP A 928 5.15 31.50 29.87
CA ASP A 928 5.97 31.66 31.08
C ASP A 928 7.42 31.15 30.89
N SER A 929 7.78 30.72 29.67
CA SER A 929 9.10 30.19 29.30
C SER A 929 9.75 30.86 28.06
N GLU A 930 9.10 31.85 27.45
CA GLU A 930 9.71 32.81 26.48
C GLU A 930 9.99 34.14 27.20
#